data_AF-A0A835DWM9-F1
#
_entry.id   AF-A0A835DWM9-F1
#
_cell.length_a   1.000
_cell.length_b   1.000
_cell.length_c   1.000
_cell.angle_alpha   90.00
_cell.angle_beta   90.00
_cell.angle_gamma   90.00
#
_symmetry.space_group_name_H-M   'P 1'
#
loop_
_entity.id
_entity.type
_entity.pdbx_description
1 polymer ?
#
loop_
_entity_poly.entity_id
_entity_poly.type
_entity_poly.pdbx_seq_one_letter_code
_entity_poly.pdbx_strand_id
1 'polypeptide(L)'
;MEPKLPALFLLVAFVVCSASHHQDPSVVGYSQEDLALPSRLPDLFTSWSVKHSKIYASPKEKVKRYEVFKQNLMHIAETNRKNSSYWLGLNQFADITHEEFKTNYLGLKRLTKMGAETRTPTAFRYAEAVNLPWAVDWSTLTRTQMLAGSCWAFSSVAAVEGINQIVTGKLVSLSEQELMDCDTTFDHGCGGGIMDFAFAFIMGNQGIHTDEDYPYLMEEGYCRERQPFARVVTITGYEDVPENSEISLLKALAHQPVSVGIAAGSRDFQFYKGGVFEGACSSELDHALTAVGYGSSYGQDYIVMKNSWGKNWGEQGQAEAQNGTKPRGGTIGAPWSSSSSEMHRLSANEGIEGVRFAVTGGQGFVGAALCLELLRRGAREVRSLDLRASSTWSQQLLDAGVRLFQGDIRKKDDVRRAFRGVDCVFHLASYGMSGKEMVHAGRADEVNINGTCNVLDACHEHGVRRLVYVSTYNVVFGGEPIVNGNEALPYFPIENHVDAYGRSKSVAEQLVLKSNGQPAKNGTSTRLYTCAIRPAAIYGPGEERHLPRILSLAKLGLAFFKIGGPDVKTDWVYIDNLVLALILASMGLLDDIPDRKGTPVAAGQAYFICDGSPVNTFEFIISPLFRSLNYTVPRVTLDTSVALIISRIFLFISTLFYPWLDSKWIPQPLILPAEVYKVGVTHYFSFLKAREELGYVPMPVHVVVVVGDLYRPSFSRFLHYTLPPSTARAPPRTRERGATARVEMHLSANEGIEGLRFAVTGGQGFVGAALCLELLRRGAREVRSLDLRAASTWSQQLLDAGVRLFQGDIRKKDDVGRAFRGVDCVFHLASYGMSGKEMVQAGRADEVNINGTCNVLDACHEHGVRRLVYVSTYNVVFGGKPIANGNEALPYFPIEDHVDAYGRSKSVAEQLVLKSNGRTAKSDKSTRLYTCAIRPAAIYGPGEERHLPRILSLAKLGLTFFKIGGSDVKTDWVYIDNLVLALILASMGLLDDIPDRKGTPVAAGQAYFICDGSPCNTFEFIISPLFRSLGYAVPRVTLDTSVALTISRVFLLISTLFYPWLDSKWIPQPLILPAEVYKVGVTHYFSFLKAREELGYVPMVSPREGLAATISYWQERKRRELDGPTIFTWLGVIIGMLATFSAACLPPVGPLRWVLDVHLFVFRSVLVIRLVFAAAVAAHFGEAVYAWFLAKKVDPRNASGWFWQTFALGFFSLRYLLKRARG
;
A
#
# COMPACT_ATOMS: atom_id res chain seq x y z
N MET A 1 46.73 -5.73 -29.26
CA MET A 1 45.60 -6.48 -29.83
C MET A 1 44.67 -6.89 -28.71
N GLU A 2 43.38 -6.64 -28.89
CA GLU A 2 42.27 -7.17 -28.10
C GLU A 2 42.07 -8.68 -28.36
N PRO A 3 41.09 -9.37 -27.73
CA PRO A 3 40.44 -9.11 -26.44
C PRO A 3 40.61 -10.30 -25.46
N LYS A 4 40.36 -10.07 -24.15
CA LYS A 4 40.14 -11.15 -23.17
C LYS A 4 38.75 -11.06 -22.54
N LEU A 5 37.78 -11.58 -23.28
CA LEU A 5 36.41 -11.93 -22.89
C LEU A 5 36.22 -13.37 -23.42
N PRO A 6 35.72 -14.39 -22.67
CA PRO A 6 34.90 -14.32 -21.45
C PRO A 6 35.28 -15.36 -20.35
N ALA A 7 35.71 -14.92 -19.16
CA ALA A 7 35.96 -15.82 -18.01
C ALA A 7 34.98 -15.64 -16.82
N LEU A 8 34.07 -14.66 -16.88
CA LEU A 8 33.28 -14.20 -15.74
C LEU A 8 31.81 -14.70 -15.72
N PHE A 9 31.42 -15.59 -16.63
CA PHE A 9 30.02 -16.01 -16.81
C PHE A 9 29.66 -17.41 -16.25
N LEU A 10 30.61 -18.13 -15.66
CA LEU A 10 30.44 -19.55 -15.27
C LEU A 10 30.41 -19.85 -13.76
N LEU A 11 30.61 -18.85 -12.87
CA LEU A 11 30.69 -19.09 -11.43
C LEU A 11 29.38 -18.85 -10.63
N VAL A 12 28.30 -18.38 -11.27
CA VAL A 12 27.05 -17.98 -10.58
C VAL A 12 26.02 -19.12 -10.49
N ALA A 13 26.28 -20.28 -11.10
CA ALA A 13 25.26 -21.30 -11.37
C ALA A 13 25.08 -22.40 -10.30
N PHE A 14 25.81 -22.41 -9.18
CA PHE A 14 25.90 -23.62 -8.32
C PHE A 14 25.50 -23.52 -6.84
N VAL A 15 24.97 -22.38 -6.35
CA VAL A 15 24.54 -22.25 -4.94
C VAL A 15 23.14 -21.61 -4.78
N VAL A 16 22.10 -22.28 -5.29
CA VAL A 16 20.70 -22.03 -4.89
C VAL A 16 19.92 -23.34 -4.83
N CYS A 17 20.03 -24.11 -3.73
CA CYS A 17 19.19 -25.29 -3.47
C CYS A 17 19.04 -25.64 -1.97
N SER A 18 18.47 -24.73 -1.16
CA SER A 18 17.72 -25.09 0.08
C SER A 18 17.15 -23.85 0.79
N ALA A 19 15.83 -23.62 0.67
CA ALA A 19 15.05 -22.82 1.62
C ALA A 19 13.54 -23.04 1.37
N SER A 20 12.92 -23.90 2.18
CA SER A 20 11.48 -24.11 2.20
C SER A 20 10.77 -23.09 3.11
N HIS A 21 9.45 -22.96 2.97
CA HIS A 21 8.60 -22.09 3.80
C HIS A 21 8.81 -22.27 5.31
N HIS A 22 8.98 -21.16 6.05
CA HIS A 22 8.69 -21.08 7.49
C HIS A 22 8.18 -19.67 7.88
N GLN A 23 7.23 -19.62 8.81
CA GLN A 23 6.86 -18.41 9.55
C GLN A 23 7.87 -18.20 10.69
N ASP A 24 8.12 -16.94 11.07
CA ASP A 24 9.26 -16.56 11.92
C ASP A 24 9.06 -16.92 13.41
N PRO A 25 9.91 -17.79 14.01
CA PRO A 25 9.80 -18.20 15.42
C PRO A 25 10.01 -17.08 16.44
N SER A 26 10.68 -15.98 16.05
CA SER A 26 11.18 -14.97 17.00
C SER A 26 10.09 -14.16 17.70
N VAL A 27 8.91 -14.02 17.08
CA VAL A 27 7.80 -13.21 17.59
C VAL A 27 6.97 -13.95 18.65
N VAL A 28 6.67 -15.23 18.41
CA VAL A 28 5.90 -16.09 19.33
C VAL A 28 6.76 -16.77 20.40
N GLY A 29 8.08 -16.83 20.17
CA GLY A 29 9.07 -17.35 21.12
C GLY A 29 9.36 -18.85 20.99
N TYR A 30 8.79 -19.55 20.00
CA TYR A 30 9.01 -20.98 19.73
C TYR A 30 8.91 -21.26 18.22
N SER A 31 9.52 -22.35 17.74
CA SER A 31 9.40 -22.82 16.36
C SER A 31 8.49 -24.04 16.22
N GLN A 32 8.03 -24.32 15.00
CA GLN A 32 7.30 -25.58 14.71
C GLN A 32 8.18 -26.82 14.92
N GLU A 33 9.52 -26.71 14.85
CA GLU A 33 10.43 -27.81 15.15
C GLU A 33 10.46 -28.13 16.65
N ASP A 34 10.31 -27.12 17.51
CA ASP A 34 10.28 -27.30 18.97
C ASP A 34 8.99 -27.98 19.46
N LEU A 35 7.90 -27.82 18.71
CA LEU A 35 6.65 -28.56 18.93
C LEU A 35 6.70 -30.00 18.37
N ALA A 36 7.45 -30.22 17.29
CA ALA A 36 7.57 -31.52 16.62
C ALA A 36 8.55 -32.49 17.30
N LEU A 37 9.52 -31.99 18.05
CA LEU A 37 10.60 -32.77 18.68
C LEU A 37 10.60 -32.60 20.20
N PRO A 38 10.09 -33.60 20.98
CA PRO A 38 10.07 -33.54 22.44
C PRO A 38 11.42 -33.28 23.10
N SER A 39 12.52 -33.64 22.42
CA SER A 39 13.90 -33.43 22.89
C SER A 39 14.34 -31.97 22.94
N ARG A 40 13.66 -31.03 22.25
CA ARG A 40 14.03 -29.59 22.25
C ARG A 40 13.31 -28.75 23.30
N LEU A 41 12.23 -29.26 23.89
CA LEU A 41 11.47 -28.55 24.94
C LEU A 41 12.32 -28.16 26.17
N PRO A 42 13.30 -28.95 26.66
CA PRO A 42 14.16 -28.54 27.77
C PRO A 42 15.07 -27.34 27.44
N ASP A 43 15.60 -27.28 26.21
CA ASP A 43 16.46 -26.19 25.75
C ASP A 43 15.65 -24.89 25.56
N LEU A 44 14.43 -25.02 25.03
CA LEU A 44 13.47 -23.92 24.92
C LEU A 44 13.11 -23.35 26.31
N PHE A 45 12.81 -24.19 27.29
CA PHE A 45 12.53 -23.74 28.66
C PHE A 45 13.76 -23.09 29.32
N THR A 46 14.96 -23.60 29.05
CA THR A 46 16.21 -23.06 29.60
C THR A 46 16.50 -21.68 29.02
N SER A 47 16.44 -21.52 27.70
CA SER A 47 16.63 -20.22 27.03
C SER A 47 15.55 -19.20 27.40
N TRP A 48 14.28 -19.62 27.52
CA TRP A 48 13.19 -18.80 28.02
C TRP A 48 13.42 -18.36 29.49
N SER A 49 13.85 -19.27 30.37
CA SER A 49 14.13 -18.95 31.78
C SER A 49 15.25 -17.91 31.92
N VAL A 50 16.30 -18.01 31.11
CA VAL A 50 17.39 -17.02 31.06
C VAL A 50 16.88 -15.67 30.55
N LYS A 51 16.09 -15.66 29.46
CA LYS A 51 15.52 -14.44 28.87
C LYS A 51 14.61 -13.66 29.84
N HIS A 52 13.91 -14.36 30.74
CA HIS A 52 13.00 -13.77 31.72
C HIS A 52 13.56 -13.73 33.14
N SER A 53 14.88 -13.89 33.32
CA SER A 53 15.59 -13.82 34.61
C SER A 53 14.99 -14.72 35.71
N LYS A 54 14.49 -15.90 35.35
CA LYS A 54 13.78 -16.80 36.25
C LYS A 54 14.75 -17.58 37.14
N ILE A 55 14.62 -17.40 38.45
CA ILE A 55 15.35 -18.12 39.49
C ILE A 55 14.33 -18.96 40.28
N TYR A 56 14.63 -20.24 40.48
CA TYR A 56 13.75 -21.18 41.20
C TYR A 56 14.46 -21.63 42.48
N ALA A 57 13.75 -21.68 43.61
CA ALA A 57 14.35 -21.94 44.92
C ALA A 57 14.83 -23.39 45.09
N SER A 58 14.33 -24.33 44.29
CA SER A 58 14.78 -25.73 44.30
C SER A 58 14.69 -26.42 42.93
N PRO A 59 15.45 -27.51 42.70
CA PRO A 59 15.28 -28.35 41.52
C PRO A 59 13.86 -28.93 41.38
N LYS A 60 13.21 -29.26 42.51
CA LYS A 60 11.82 -29.76 42.54
C LYS A 60 10.83 -28.70 42.05
N GLU A 61 11.04 -27.44 42.42
CA GLU A 61 10.25 -26.32 41.89
C GLU A 61 10.51 -26.12 40.40
N LYS A 62 11.77 -26.13 39.95
CA LYS A 62 12.12 -26.00 38.53
C LYS A 62 11.43 -27.06 37.66
N VAL A 63 11.29 -28.30 38.14
CA VAL A 63 10.54 -29.37 37.45
C VAL A 63 9.04 -29.08 37.43
N LYS A 64 8.44 -28.59 38.53
CA LYS A 64 7.02 -28.15 38.55
C LYS A 64 6.78 -27.04 37.52
N ARG A 65 7.65 -26.02 37.50
CA ARG A 65 7.60 -24.85 36.60
C ARG A 65 7.77 -25.24 35.13
N TYR A 66 8.60 -26.25 34.83
CA TYR A 66 8.78 -26.81 33.48
C TYR A 66 7.50 -27.48 32.92
N GLU A 67 6.79 -28.28 33.72
CA GLU A 67 5.57 -28.94 33.23
C GLU A 67 4.44 -27.91 33.00
N VAL A 68 4.35 -26.87 33.84
CA VAL A 68 3.44 -25.73 33.63
C VAL A 68 3.78 -24.97 32.34
N PHE A 69 5.06 -24.69 32.09
CA PHE A 69 5.55 -24.09 30.84
C PHE A 69 5.13 -24.86 29.59
N LYS A 70 5.29 -26.18 29.61
CA LYS A 70 4.88 -27.07 28.52
C LYS A 70 3.37 -27.03 28.27
N GLN A 71 2.54 -27.01 29.34
CA GLN A 71 1.08 -26.91 29.22
C GLN A 71 0.64 -25.55 28.66
N ASN A 72 1.33 -24.46 29.00
CA ASN A 72 1.06 -23.13 28.48
C ASN A 72 1.52 -22.98 27.01
N LEU A 73 2.68 -23.54 26.64
CA LEU A 73 3.16 -23.59 25.25
C LEU A 73 2.16 -24.31 24.31
N MET A 74 1.58 -25.44 24.75
CA MET A 74 0.58 -26.16 23.96
C MET A 74 -0.72 -25.36 23.78
N HIS A 75 -1.15 -24.61 24.80
CA HIS A 75 -2.29 -23.69 24.71
C HIS A 75 -2.03 -22.59 23.67
N ILE A 76 -0.89 -21.91 23.78
CA ILE A 76 -0.44 -20.86 22.84
C ILE A 76 -0.42 -21.38 21.39
N ALA A 77 0.14 -22.57 21.17
CA ALA A 77 0.25 -23.17 19.84
C ALA A 77 -1.10 -23.54 19.22
N GLU A 78 -2.06 -24.00 20.02
CA GLU A 78 -3.39 -24.38 19.55
C GLU A 78 -4.30 -23.16 19.30
N THR A 79 -4.24 -22.13 20.15
CA THR A 79 -4.97 -20.87 19.91
C THR A 79 -4.43 -20.16 18.66
N ASN A 80 -3.10 -20.05 18.49
CA ASN A 80 -2.49 -19.45 17.30
C ASN A 80 -2.77 -20.20 15.99
N ARG A 81 -3.20 -21.47 16.06
CA ARG A 81 -3.63 -22.26 14.90
C ARG A 81 -5.07 -21.94 14.46
N LYS A 82 -5.89 -21.45 15.38
CA LYS A 82 -7.34 -21.20 15.19
C LYS A 82 -7.69 -19.73 15.01
N ASN A 83 -6.95 -18.83 15.65
CA ASN A 83 -7.23 -17.39 15.66
C ASN A 83 -6.45 -16.65 14.56
N SER A 84 -7.07 -15.61 13.99
CA SER A 84 -6.47 -14.73 12.98
C SER A 84 -6.57 -13.24 13.33
N SER A 85 -7.19 -12.86 14.45
CA SER A 85 -7.32 -11.46 14.90
C SER A 85 -6.21 -11.08 15.89
N TYR A 86 -5.96 -11.94 16.88
CA TYR A 86 -4.84 -11.81 17.82
C TYR A 86 -3.97 -13.07 17.85
N TRP A 87 -2.72 -12.92 18.31
CA TRP A 87 -1.82 -14.04 18.59
C TRP A 87 -1.26 -14.00 20.01
N LEU A 88 -1.00 -15.21 20.52
CA LEU A 88 -0.39 -15.46 21.81
C LEU A 88 1.11 -15.74 21.66
N GLY A 89 1.90 -15.53 22.72
CA GLY A 89 3.34 -15.79 22.71
C GLY A 89 3.91 -16.13 24.08
N LEU A 90 5.10 -16.75 24.10
CA LEU A 90 5.83 -17.05 25.32
C LEU A 90 6.33 -15.76 25.98
N ASN A 91 5.57 -15.27 26.96
CA ASN A 91 5.90 -14.12 27.80
C ASN A 91 6.41 -14.56 29.19
N GLN A 92 6.57 -13.62 30.11
CA GLN A 92 7.11 -13.86 31.47
C GLN A 92 6.22 -14.71 32.39
N PHE A 93 4.98 -14.99 31.99
CA PHE A 93 4.00 -15.76 32.76
C PHE A 93 3.90 -17.23 32.32
N ALA A 94 4.78 -17.70 31.43
CA ALA A 94 4.69 -19.06 30.89
C ALA A 94 4.94 -20.16 31.94
N ASP A 95 5.69 -19.91 33.02
CA ASP A 95 5.98 -20.88 34.10
C ASP A 95 4.95 -20.92 35.25
N ILE A 96 3.93 -20.05 35.23
CA ILE A 96 2.90 -20.01 36.27
C ILE A 96 1.58 -20.57 35.77
N THR A 97 0.85 -21.22 36.68
CA THR A 97 -0.49 -21.75 36.39
C THR A 97 -1.49 -20.61 36.23
N HIS A 98 -2.62 -20.88 35.58
CA HIS A 98 -3.65 -19.86 35.38
C HIS A 98 -4.27 -19.38 36.71
N GLU A 99 -4.39 -20.25 37.71
CA GLU A 99 -4.84 -19.87 39.06
C GLU A 99 -3.77 -19.04 39.80
N GLU A 100 -2.49 -19.42 39.76
CA GLU A 100 -1.39 -18.58 40.28
C GLU A 100 -1.34 -17.21 39.57
N PHE A 101 -1.73 -17.13 38.29
CA PHE A 101 -1.82 -15.86 37.58
C PHE A 101 -2.98 -15.01 38.10
N LYS A 102 -4.18 -15.61 38.24
CA LYS A 102 -5.36 -14.94 38.80
C LYS A 102 -5.11 -14.37 40.20
N THR A 103 -4.59 -15.18 41.11
CA THR A 103 -4.38 -14.76 42.51
C THR A 103 -3.34 -13.64 42.68
N ASN A 104 -2.32 -13.57 41.82
CA ASN A 104 -1.18 -12.66 42.04
C ASN A 104 -1.18 -11.41 41.14
N TYR A 105 -1.92 -11.40 40.03
CA TYR A 105 -1.87 -10.32 39.03
C TYR A 105 -3.22 -9.68 38.71
N LEU A 106 -4.32 -10.24 39.21
CA LEU A 106 -5.67 -9.67 39.11
C LEU A 106 -6.09 -9.21 40.51
N GLY A 107 -6.41 -7.93 40.67
CA GLY A 107 -6.58 -7.28 41.98
C GLY A 107 -7.74 -6.29 42.06
N LEU A 108 -8.60 -6.23 41.04
CA LEU A 108 -9.81 -5.39 41.13
C LEU A 108 -10.86 -6.12 41.97
N LYS A 109 -11.37 -5.46 43.02
CA LYS A 109 -12.47 -5.97 43.85
C LYS A 109 -13.78 -5.33 43.43
N ARG A 110 -14.88 -6.09 43.48
CA ARG A 110 -16.23 -5.58 43.19
C ARG A 110 -16.81 -4.88 44.43
N LEU A 111 -17.46 -3.74 44.24
CA LEU A 111 -18.31 -3.11 45.26
C LEU A 111 -19.42 -4.07 45.74
N THR A 112 -19.23 -4.67 46.91
CA THR A 112 -20.36 -5.11 47.74
C THR A 112 -21.08 -3.88 48.27
N LYS A 113 -22.32 -3.66 47.81
CA LYS A 113 -23.23 -2.53 48.09
C LYS A 113 -23.29 -2.00 49.55
N MET A 114 -22.23 -1.34 50.01
CA MET A 114 -22.15 -0.59 51.25
C MET A 114 -21.27 0.64 50.98
N GLY A 115 -21.83 1.85 51.13
CA GLY A 115 -21.08 3.11 51.00
C GLY A 115 -21.44 3.99 49.79
N ALA A 116 -22.27 3.53 48.85
CA ALA A 116 -22.81 4.38 47.78
C ALA A 116 -23.87 5.35 48.34
N GLU A 117 -23.43 6.40 49.03
CA GLU A 117 -24.28 7.57 49.27
C GLU A 117 -24.75 8.13 47.92
N THR A 118 -26.05 8.39 47.81
CA THR A 118 -26.69 8.82 46.57
C THR A 118 -26.24 10.22 46.16
N ARG A 119 -25.11 10.31 45.45
CA ARG A 119 -24.80 11.46 44.61
C ARG A 119 -25.91 11.59 43.56
N THR A 120 -26.57 12.73 43.55
CA THR A 120 -27.55 13.11 42.51
C THR A 120 -26.87 13.03 41.14
N PRO A 121 -27.48 12.41 40.12
CA PRO A 121 -26.81 12.20 38.84
C PRO A 121 -26.56 13.55 38.15
N THR A 122 -25.28 13.96 38.13
CA THR A 122 -24.80 14.97 37.20
C THR A 122 -24.81 14.40 35.79
N ALA A 123 -25.09 15.24 34.79
CA ALA A 123 -25.01 14.80 33.41
C ALA A 123 -23.54 14.60 33.03
N PHE A 124 -23.18 13.38 32.59
CA PHE A 124 -21.83 13.01 32.16
C PHE A 124 -21.18 14.10 31.30
N ARG A 125 -20.06 14.66 31.78
CA ARG A 125 -19.44 15.87 31.24
C ARG A 125 -19.26 15.89 29.72
N TYR A 126 -18.96 14.75 29.12
CA TYR A 126 -18.70 14.63 27.68
C TYR A 126 -19.89 14.10 26.86
N ALA A 127 -21.09 14.01 27.44
CA ALA A 127 -22.29 13.48 26.76
C ALA A 127 -22.55 14.14 25.39
N GLU A 128 -22.23 15.43 25.28
CA GLU A 128 -22.43 16.23 24.06
C GLU A 128 -21.23 16.32 23.12
N ALA A 129 -20.09 15.70 23.44
CA ALA A 129 -18.96 15.67 22.52
C ALA A 129 -19.39 15.01 21.19
N VAL A 130 -19.36 15.79 20.12
CA VAL A 130 -19.68 15.40 18.73
C VAL A 130 -18.47 15.71 17.86
N ASN A 131 -18.28 14.91 16.79
CA ASN A 131 -17.06 14.91 15.97
C ASN A 131 -15.80 14.53 16.78
N LEU A 132 -15.82 13.35 17.39
CA LEU A 132 -14.62 12.75 17.99
C LEU A 132 -13.51 12.61 16.93
N PRO A 133 -12.22 12.78 17.30
CA PRO A 133 -11.11 12.43 16.43
C PRO A 133 -11.23 10.97 15.95
N TRP A 134 -10.82 10.67 14.72
CA TRP A 134 -10.91 9.30 14.19
C TRP A 134 -9.94 8.31 14.86
N ALA A 135 -8.90 8.84 15.51
CA ALA A 135 -8.03 8.14 16.43
C ALA A 135 -7.49 9.12 17.48
N VAL A 136 -7.18 8.62 18.67
CA VAL A 136 -6.58 9.36 19.78
C VAL A 136 -5.51 8.49 20.41
N ASP A 137 -4.38 9.09 20.79
CA ASP A 137 -3.29 8.39 21.49
C ASP A 137 -2.67 9.28 22.58
N TRP A 138 -2.85 8.86 23.83
CA TRP A 138 -2.24 9.41 25.05
C TRP A 138 -1.14 8.49 25.60
N SER A 139 -0.70 7.46 24.87
CA SER A 139 0.22 6.44 25.37
C SER A 139 1.58 6.98 25.83
N THR A 140 1.96 8.15 25.31
CA THR A 140 3.16 8.94 25.66
C THR A 140 3.03 9.72 26.98
N LEU A 141 1.80 9.95 27.48
CA LEU A 141 1.52 10.82 28.64
C LEU A 141 1.44 10.09 29.98
N THR A 142 1.77 8.80 30.03
CA THR A 142 1.64 7.97 31.24
C THR A 142 2.84 7.04 31.38
N ARG A 143 3.26 6.74 32.61
CA ARG A 143 4.28 5.71 32.89
C ARG A 143 3.66 4.56 33.67
N THR A 144 4.19 3.34 33.51
CA THR A 144 3.69 2.16 34.24
C THR A 144 4.65 0.97 34.09
N GLN A 145 5.09 0.39 35.20
CA GLN A 145 5.68 -0.96 35.25
C GLN A 145 5.52 -1.52 36.67
N MET A 146 4.88 -2.69 36.81
CA MET A 146 4.43 -3.27 38.07
C MET A 146 4.89 -4.73 38.23
N LEU A 147 4.86 -5.25 39.47
CA LEU A 147 5.17 -6.65 39.82
C LEU A 147 4.15 -7.34 40.76
N ALA A 148 3.16 -6.63 41.32
CA ALA A 148 2.18 -7.15 42.29
C ALA A 148 0.73 -6.65 42.01
N GLY A 149 -0.29 -7.13 42.73
CA GLY A 149 -1.73 -6.94 42.43
C GLY A 149 -2.35 -5.53 42.49
N SER A 150 -1.56 -4.46 42.55
CA SER A 150 -2.00 -3.07 42.75
C SER A 150 -2.49 -2.34 41.49
N CYS A 151 -3.08 -3.06 40.55
CA CYS A 151 -3.54 -2.53 39.25
C CYS A 151 -4.46 -1.29 39.35
N TRP A 152 -5.27 -1.22 40.40
CA TRP A 152 -6.16 -0.10 40.71
C TRP A 152 -5.40 1.20 40.97
N ALA A 153 -4.32 1.16 41.75
CA ALA A 153 -3.48 2.32 42.07
C ALA A 153 -2.76 2.85 40.82
N PHE A 154 -2.13 1.95 40.05
CA PHE A 154 -1.47 2.29 38.78
C PHE A 154 -2.44 2.89 37.74
N SER A 155 -3.66 2.36 37.63
CA SER A 155 -4.66 2.92 36.72
C SER A 155 -5.08 4.33 37.16
N SER A 156 -5.31 4.53 38.45
CA SER A 156 -5.73 5.80 39.04
C SER A 156 -4.64 6.87 38.90
N VAL A 157 -3.40 6.54 39.24
CA VAL A 157 -2.24 7.42 39.05
C VAL A 157 -2.07 7.78 37.58
N ALA A 158 -2.08 6.83 36.65
CA ALA A 158 -1.94 7.12 35.22
C ALA A 158 -3.05 8.05 34.68
N ALA A 159 -4.28 7.97 35.21
CA ALA A 159 -5.34 8.92 34.88
C ALA A 159 -5.05 10.34 35.44
N VAL A 160 -4.54 10.44 36.67
CA VAL A 160 -4.18 11.71 37.34
C VAL A 160 -2.95 12.37 36.68
N GLU A 161 -1.92 11.60 36.37
CA GLU A 161 -0.75 12.02 35.59
C GLU A 161 -1.17 12.59 34.23
N GLY A 162 -2.04 11.84 33.52
CA GLY A 162 -2.57 12.22 32.22
C GLY A 162 -3.32 13.54 32.25
N ILE A 163 -4.30 13.71 33.15
CA ILE A 163 -5.05 14.96 33.26
C ILE A 163 -4.17 16.12 33.76
N ASN A 164 -3.21 15.87 34.66
CA ASN A 164 -2.27 16.89 35.11
C ASN A 164 -1.37 17.38 33.96
N GLN A 165 -0.87 16.49 33.10
CA GLN A 165 -0.12 16.86 31.89
C GLN A 165 -0.99 17.60 30.87
N ILE A 166 -2.27 17.23 30.73
CA ILE A 166 -3.22 17.92 29.83
C ILE A 166 -3.52 19.34 30.32
N VAL A 167 -3.75 19.53 31.63
CA VAL A 167 -4.14 20.82 32.23
C VAL A 167 -2.93 21.75 32.45
N THR A 168 -1.83 21.23 33.01
CA THR A 168 -0.67 22.04 33.41
C THR A 168 0.44 22.11 32.36
N GLY A 169 0.38 21.27 31.33
CA GLY A 169 1.47 21.10 30.37
C GLY A 169 2.68 20.32 30.91
N LYS A 170 2.64 19.79 32.14
CA LYS A 170 3.74 19.05 32.77
C LYS A 170 3.32 17.65 33.23
N LEU A 171 4.00 16.62 32.74
CA LEU A 171 3.92 15.27 33.27
C LEU A 171 4.76 15.19 34.54
N VAL A 172 4.10 14.92 35.66
CA VAL A 172 4.70 14.74 36.98
C VAL A 172 4.50 13.28 37.32
N SER A 173 5.59 12.55 37.62
CA SER A 173 5.51 11.14 38.01
C SER A 173 4.99 11.06 39.44
N LEU A 174 3.87 10.38 39.68
CA LEU A 174 3.24 10.29 40.99
C LEU A 174 3.44 8.93 41.63
N SER A 175 3.40 8.87 42.97
CA SER A 175 3.63 7.63 43.70
C SER A 175 2.39 6.74 43.72
N GLU A 176 2.47 5.58 43.06
CA GLU A 176 1.49 4.50 43.29
C GLU A 176 1.65 3.87 44.68
N GLN A 177 2.85 3.95 45.27
CA GLN A 177 3.13 3.40 46.59
C GLN A 177 2.39 4.12 47.70
N GLU A 178 2.25 5.45 47.63
CA GLU A 178 1.47 6.21 48.62
C GLU A 178 0.00 5.75 48.64
N LEU A 179 -0.60 5.48 47.47
CA LEU A 179 -1.96 4.90 47.43
C LEU A 179 -2.00 3.51 48.09
N MET A 180 -1.01 2.65 47.82
CA MET A 180 -0.97 1.31 48.45
C MET A 180 -0.76 1.35 49.97
N ASP A 181 0.06 2.28 50.47
CA ASP A 181 0.42 2.37 51.89
C ASP A 181 -0.61 3.15 52.72
N CYS A 182 -1.27 4.15 52.12
CA CYS A 182 -2.11 5.11 52.83
C CYS A 182 -3.62 4.99 52.56
N ASP A 183 -4.06 4.56 51.36
CA ASP A 183 -5.49 4.32 51.11
C ASP A 183 -5.90 2.93 51.62
N THR A 184 -6.09 2.86 52.94
CA THR A 184 -6.40 1.65 53.68
C THR A 184 -7.87 1.57 54.14
N THR A 185 -8.70 2.56 53.76
CA THR A 185 -10.08 2.68 54.28
C THR A 185 -11.05 1.77 53.54
N PHE A 186 -10.92 1.68 52.22
CA PHE A 186 -11.73 0.81 51.35
C PHE A 186 -10.88 -0.02 50.40
N ASP A 187 -9.69 0.47 50.05
CA ASP A 187 -8.69 -0.26 49.28
C ASP A 187 -7.66 -0.91 50.21
N HIS A 188 -6.97 -1.94 49.71
CA HIS A 188 -6.12 -2.82 50.52
C HIS A 188 -4.81 -3.16 49.78
N GLY A 189 -4.06 -2.14 49.34
CA GLY A 189 -2.71 -2.30 48.78
C GLY A 189 -2.60 -3.38 47.70
N CYS A 190 -1.77 -4.40 47.97
CA CYS A 190 -1.59 -5.56 47.09
C CYS A 190 -2.76 -6.55 47.12
N GLY A 191 -3.58 -6.50 48.17
CA GLY A 191 -4.84 -7.22 48.29
C GLY A 191 -6.00 -6.65 47.45
N GLY A 192 -5.78 -5.55 46.71
CA GLY A 192 -6.71 -5.02 45.72
C GLY A 192 -7.58 -3.85 46.19
N GLY A 193 -8.15 -3.12 45.24
CA GLY A 193 -8.87 -1.85 45.45
C GLY A 193 -9.64 -1.37 44.22
N ILE A 194 -10.22 -0.17 44.28
CA ILE A 194 -11.14 0.42 43.30
C ILE A 194 -10.79 1.89 43.03
N MET A 195 -10.69 2.27 41.76
CA MET A 195 -10.19 3.58 41.34
C MET A 195 -10.98 4.77 41.92
N ASP A 196 -12.28 4.62 42.19
CA ASP A 196 -13.14 5.68 42.74
C ASP A 196 -12.76 6.06 44.17
N PHE A 197 -12.31 5.07 44.97
CA PHE A 197 -11.79 5.31 46.32
C PHE A 197 -10.42 5.94 46.27
N ALA A 198 -9.51 5.45 45.42
CA ALA A 198 -8.24 6.09 45.14
C ALA A 198 -8.40 7.59 44.74
N PHE A 199 -9.34 7.92 43.85
CA PHE A 199 -9.62 9.32 43.50
C PHE A 199 -10.20 10.12 44.69
N ALA A 200 -11.08 9.52 45.50
CA ALA A 200 -11.60 10.16 46.71
C ALA A 200 -10.50 10.39 47.76
N PHE A 201 -9.56 9.46 47.91
CA PHE A 201 -8.39 9.57 48.76
C PHE A 201 -7.48 10.71 48.30
N ILE A 202 -7.13 10.79 47.00
CA ILE A 202 -6.31 11.88 46.45
C ILE A 202 -6.98 13.25 46.71
N MET A 203 -8.31 13.35 46.60
CA MET A 203 -9.04 14.58 46.96
C MET A 203 -8.96 14.89 48.45
N GLY A 204 -9.24 13.91 49.33
CA GLY A 204 -9.21 14.09 50.78
C GLY A 204 -7.80 14.38 51.33
N ASN A 205 -6.77 13.79 50.73
CA ASN A 205 -5.37 14.00 51.08
C ASN A 205 -4.80 15.31 50.50
N GLN A 206 -5.59 16.09 49.74
CA GLN A 206 -5.12 17.31 49.05
C GLN A 206 -3.94 17.01 48.10
N GLY A 207 -4.02 15.87 47.42
CA GLY A 207 -3.06 15.37 46.45
C GLY A 207 -2.28 14.13 46.90
N ILE A 208 -1.36 13.70 46.03
CA ILE A 208 -0.36 12.65 46.30
C ILE A 208 1.01 13.09 45.82
N HIS A 209 2.04 12.57 46.46
CA HIS A 209 3.45 12.88 46.25
C HIS A 209 3.99 12.32 44.93
N THR A 210 5.20 12.77 44.57
CA THR A 210 5.93 12.21 43.41
C THR A 210 6.57 10.86 43.72
N ASP A 211 6.83 10.04 42.69
CA ASP A 211 7.64 8.81 42.81
C ASP A 211 9.07 9.11 43.32
N GLU A 212 9.59 10.33 43.10
CA GLU A 212 10.87 10.75 43.70
C GLU A 212 10.77 10.95 45.22
N ASP A 213 9.65 11.50 45.71
CA ASP A 213 9.40 11.78 47.13
C ASP A 213 8.95 10.52 47.90
N TYR A 214 8.23 9.60 47.25
CA TYR A 214 7.73 8.35 47.81
C TYR A 214 7.90 7.17 46.81
N PRO A 215 9.11 6.59 46.67
CA PRO A 215 9.40 5.59 45.64
C PRO A 215 8.65 4.26 45.79
N TYR A 216 8.35 3.61 44.65
CA TYR A 216 7.73 2.29 44.61
C TYR A 216 8.63 1.15 45.14
N LEU A 217 8.15 0.45 46.18
CA LEU A 217 8.85 -0.62 46.90
C LEU A 217 8.39 -2.04 46.52
N MET A 218 7.30 -2.18 45.75
CA MET A 218 6.71 -3.47 45.32
C MET A 218 6.14 -4.36 46.44
N GLU A 219 6.02 -3.83 47.66
CA GLU A 219 5.41 -4.48 48.83
C GLU A 219 4.50 -3.50 49.57
N GLU A 220 3.61 -3.99 50.44
CA GLU A 220 2.71 -3.15 51.24
C GLU A 220 3.47 -2.60 52.46
N GLY A 221 3.59 -1.27 52.53
CA GLY A 221 4.34 -0.56 53.57
C GLY A 221 3.46 0.05 54.66
N TYR A 222 4.06 0.92 55.46
CA TYR A 222 3.34 1.77 56.42
C TYR A 222 3.27 3.19 55.87
N CYS A 223 2.07 3.78 55.84
CA CYS A 223 1.85 5.15 55.43
C CYS A 223 2.79 6.13 56.17
N ARG A 224 3.59 6.88 55.41
CA ARG A 224 4.53 7.89 55.96
C ARG A 224 3.85 9.24 56.05
N GLU A 225 4.00 9.94 57.18
CA GLU A 225 3.42 11.27 57.37
C GLU A 225 3.93 12.29 56.34
N ARG A 226 3.07 13.26 55.97
CA ARG A 226 3.33 14.27 54.95
C ARG A 226 4.65 15.02 55.21
N GLN A 227 5.57 14.95 54.26
CA GLN A 227 6.76 15.81 54.30
C GLN A 227 6.38 17.26 53.96
N PRO A 228 6.75 18.28 54.77
CA PRO A 228 6.28 19.66 54.60
C PRO A 228 6.65 20.38 53.28
N PHE A 229 7.43 19.74 52.40
CA PHE A 229 7.97 20.31 51.17
C PHE A 229 7.77 19.44 49.92
N ALA A 230 7.11 18.28 50.06
CA ALA A 230 6.98 17.34 48.96
C ALA A 230 5.97 17.83 47.91
N ARG A 231 6.19 17.45 46.64
CA ARG A 231 5.41 17.98 45.51
C ARG A 231 4.15 17.15 45.33
N VAL A 232 3.00 17.77 45.57
CA VAL A 232 1.70 17.10 45.41
C VAL A 232 0.95 17.55 44.15
N VAL A 233 0.36 16.59 43.44
CA VAL A 233 -0.62 16.85 42.37
C VAL A 233 -2.02 16.60 42.91
N THR A 234 -2.95 17.49 42.59
CA THR A 234 -4.33 17.47 43.10
C THR A 234 -5.34 17.30 41.98
N ILE A 235 -6.50 16.70 42.30
CA ILE A 235 -7.67 16.66 41.43
C ILE A 235 -8.86 17.32 42.12
N THR A 236 -9.74 17.94 41.34
CA THR A 236 -10.92 18.66 41.84
C THR A 236 -12.19 17.81 41.87
N GLY A 237 -12.17 16.62 41.27
CA GLY A 237 -13.29 15.70 41.18
C GLY A 237 -13.02 14.52 40.24
N TYR A 238 -13.83 13.49 40.35
CA TYR A 238 -13.95 12.38 39.41
C TYR A 238 -15.43 12.18 39.03
N GLU A 239 -15.69 11.49 37.92
CA GLU A 239 -17.03 11.19 37.41
C GLU A 239 -16.98 9.87 36.63
N ASP A 240 -17.99 9.03 36.81
CA ASP A 240 -18.07 7.73 36.14
C ASP A 240 -18.51 7.88 34.68
N VAL A 241 -17.85 7.14 33.79
CA VAL A 241 -18.33 6.98 32.42
C VAL A 241 -19.60 6.11 32.46
N PRO A 242 -20.72 6.52 31.81
CA PRO A 242 -21.95 5.74 31.79
C PRO A 242 -21.73 4.26 31.42
N GLU A 243 -22.19 3.36 32.30
CA GLU A 243 -22.05 1.92 32.15
C GLU A 243 -22.50 1.44 30.77
N ASN A 244 -21.75 0.51 30.17
CA ASN A 244 -22.05 -0.13 28.89
C ASN A 244 -22.16 0.83 27.67
N SER A 245 -21.66 2.07 27.79
CA SER A 245 -21.61 3.03 26.67
C SER A 245 -20.19 3.18 26.12
N GLU A 246 -19.84 2.33 25.14
CA GLU A 246 -18.56 2.43 24.41
C GLU A 246 -18.37 3.84 23.81
N ILE A 247 -19.43 4.46 23.29
CA ILE A 247 -19.35 5.82 22.75
C ILE A 247 -19.10 6.87 23.84
N SER A 248 -19.58 6.67 25.08
CA SER A 248 -19.21 7.54 26.21
C SER A 248 -17.75 7.35 26.62
N LEU A 249 -17.23 6.13 26.56
CA LEU A 249 -15.82 5.85 26.78
C LEU A 249 -14.95 6.51 25.70
N LEU A 250 -15.32 6.42 24.41
CA LEU A 250 -14.63 7.13 23.32
C LEU A 250 -14.71 8.66 23.47
N LYS A 251 -15.84 9.19 23.96
CA LYS A 251 -15.99 10.63 24.29
C LYS A 251 -15.04 11.05 25.41
N ALA A 252 -14.97 10.31 26.52
CA ALA A 252 -14.01 10.58 27.60
C ALA A 252 -12.56 10.46 27.11
N LEU A 253 -12.24 9.40 26.36
CA LEU A 253 -10.93 9.17 25.77
C LEU A 253 -10.50 10.24 24.78
N ALA A 254 -11.42 10.94 24.12
CA ALA A 254 -11.07 12.08 23.27
C ALA A 254 -10.55 13.30 24.05
N HIS A 255 -10.71 13.33 25.38
CA HIS A 255 -10.32 14.45 26.22
C HIS A 255 -9.22 14.12 27.24
N GLN A 256 -9.11 12.87 27.71
CA GLN A 256 -8.10 12.43 28.67
C GLN A 256 -7.96 10.89 28.71
N PRO A 257 -6.86 10.33 29.26
CA PRO A 257 -6.80 8.93 29.68
C PRO A 257 -7.91 8.58 30.67
N VAL A 258 -8.40 7.34 30.61
CA VAL A 258 -9.53 6.86 31.43
C VAL A 258 -9.12 5.56 32.14
N SER A 259 -9.36 5.49 33.46
CA SER A 259 -9.27 4.23 34.21
C SER A 259 -10.42 3.31 33.81
N VAL A 260 -10.12 2.06 33.44
CA VAL A 260 -11.12 1.06 33.03
C VAL A 260 -10.92 -0.26 33.79
N GLY A 261 -11.99 -0.80 34.34
CA GLY A 261 -12.03 -2.19 34.80
C GLY A 261 -12.33 -3.12 33.64
N ILE A 262 -11.64 -4.26 33.56
CA ILE A 262 -11.88 -5.31 32.56
C ILE A 262 -11.92 -6.70 33.21
N ALA A 263 -12.47 -7.67 32.47
CA ALA A 263 -12.37 -9.09 32.78
C ALA A 263 -11.13 -9.70 32.10
N ALA A 264 -9.98 -9.61 32.77
CA ALA A 264 -8.70 -10.10 32.29
C ALA A 264 -8.43 -11.58 32.63
N GLY A 265 -9.26 -12.21 33.46
CA GLY A 265 -9.13 -13.60 33.90
C GLY A 265 -9.26 -14.70 32.83
N SER A 266 -9.12 -14.38 31.54
CA SER A 266 -9.04 -15.38 30.47
C SER A 266 -7.59 -15.86 30.24
N ARG A 267 -7.40 -17.16 29.96
CA ARG A 267 -6.07 -17.73 29.69
C ARG A 267 -5.44 -17.19 28.41
N ASP A 268 -6.23 -16.69 27.47
CA ASP A 268 -5.74 -16.04 26.26
C ASP A 268 -5.16 -14.65 26.57
N PHE A 269 -5.83 -13.85 27.42
CA PHE A 269 -5.31 -12.53 27.80
C PHE A 269 -3.99 -12.63 28.59
N GLN A 270 -3.82 -13.67 29.43
CA GLN A 270 -2.55 -13.99 30.10
C GLN A 270 -1.36 -14.10 29.12
N PHE A 271 -1.57 -14.66 27.91
CA PHE A 271 -0.53 -14.90 26.92
C PHE A 271 -0.57 -13.99 25.69
N TYR A 272 -1.44 -12.98 25.70
CA TYR A 272 -1.61 -12.03 24.61
C TYR A 272 -0.27 -11.38 24.21
N LYS A 273 -0.01 -11.33 22.89
CA LYS A 273 1.25 -10.80 22.34
C LYS A 273 1.10 -9.80 21.21
N GLY A 274 -0.04 -9.75 20.52
CA GLY A 274 -0.37 -8.71 19.56
C GLY A 274 -1.62 -8.98 18.73
N GLY A 275 -2.04 -7.98 17.95
CA GLY A 275 -3.27 -7.96 17.16
C GLY A 275 -4.53 -7.59 17.95
N VAL A 276 -5.67 -7.45 17.29
CA VAL A 276 -6.91 -6.99 17.94
C VAL A 276 -7.52 -8.14 18.75
N PHE A 277 -7.60 -7.96 20.07
CA PHE A 277 -8.13 -8.94 21.02
C PHE A 277 -9.65 -9.04 20.90
N GLU A 278 -10.10 -10.24 20.49
CA GLU A 278 -11.51 -10.65 20.33
C GLU A 278 -11.85 -11.84 21.26
N GLY A 279 -11.11 -11.99 22.37
CA GLY A 279 -11.29 -13.09 23.32
C GLY A 279 -12.60 -13.00 24.10
N ALA A 280 -13.02 -14.11 24.71
CA ALA A 280 -14.24 -14.13 25.52
C ALA A 280 -14.08 -13.33 26.82
N CYS A 281 -14.77 -12.19 26.90
CA CYS A 281 -14.86 -11.36 28.11
C CYS A 281 -15.94 -11.88 29.08
N SER A 282 -15.65 -11.78 30.38
CA SER A 282 -16.59 -12.04 31.48
C SER A 282 -17.30 -10.73 31.91
N SER A 283 -18.45 -10.84 32.58
CA SER A 283 -19.11 -9.69 33.24
C SER A 283 -18.57 -9.38 34.64
N GLU A 284 -17.68 -10.22 35.15
CA GLU A 284 -16.95 -10.01 36.40
C GLU A 284 -15.61 -9.34 36.08
N LEU A 285 -15.47 -8.09 36.51
CA LEU A 285 -14.25 -7.30 36.35
C LEU A 285 -13.25 -7.68 37.44
N ASP A 286 -12.05 -8.08 37.05
CA ASP A 286 -10.99 -8.61 37.94
C ASP A 286 -9.65 -7.87 37.79
N HIS A 287 -9.50 -6.97 36.81
CA HIS A 287 -8.29 -6.19 36.57
C HIS A 287 -8.57 -4.75 36.16
N ALA A 288 -7.67 -3.84 36.51
CA ALA A 288 -7.73 -2.43 36.11
C ALA A 288 -6.63 -2.09 35.11
N LEU A 289 -6.98 -1.31 34.08
CA LEU A 289 -6.12 -0.83 33.01
C LEU A 289 -6.38 0.65 32.76
N THR A 290 -5.42 1.35 32.15
CA THR A 290 -5.67 2.69 31.62
C THR A 290 -5.99 2.58 30.13
N ALA A 291 -7.19 2.97 29.74
CA ALA A 291 -7.49 3.22 28.34
C ALA A 291 -6.80 4.54 27.94
N VAL A 292 -5.92 4.47 26.93
CA VAL A 292 -5.05 5.57 26.52
C VAL A 292 -5.29 6.01 25.08
N GLY A 293 -6.15 5.34 24.32
CA GLY A 293 -6.42 5.72 22.94
C GLY A 293 -7.44 4.84 22.25
N TYR A 294 -7.70 5.13 20.98
CA TYR A 294 -8.52 4.32 20.09
C TYR A 294 -8.20 4.65 18.62
N GLY A 295 -8.58 3.77 17.71
CA GLY A 295 -8.38 3.95 16.26
C GLY A 295 -9.07 2.86 15.42
N SER A 296 -8.70 2.78 14.14
CA SER A 296 -9.25 1.80 13.19
C SER A 296 -8.16 1.19 12.31
N SER A 297 -8.11 -0.14 12.22
CA SER A 297 -7.14 -0.91 11.44
C SER A 297 -7.84 -1.97 10.59
N TYR A 298 -7.54 -2.04 9.29
CA TYR A 298 -8.15 -2.98 8.33
C TYR A 298 -9.70 -3.05 8.27
N GLY A 299 -10.41 -2.06 8.83
CA GLY A 299 -11.87 -2.05 8.93
C GLY A 299 -12.43 -2.64 10.23
N GLN A 300 -11.57 -2.87 11.23
CA GLN A 300 -11.93 -3.09 12.62
C GLN A 300 -11.55 -1.86 13.44
N ASP A 301 -12.48 -1.39 14.25
CA ASP A 301 -12.22 -0.33 15.24
C ASP A 301 -11.65 -0.97 16.52
N TYR A 302 -10.80 -0.25 17.25
CA TYR A 302 -10.18 -0.76 18.48
C TYR A 302 -9.87 0.34 19.51
N ILE A 303 -9.77 -0.04 20.77
CA ILE A 303 -9.35 0.79 21.91
C ILE A 303 -7.97 0.33 22.36
N VAL A 304 -7.04 1.27 22.54
CA VAL A 304 -5.69 1.02 23.04
C VAL A 304 -5.71 1.07 24.57
N MET A 305 -5.48 -0.09 25.19
CA MET A 305 -5.41 -0.25 26.64
C MET A 305 -3.96 -0.49 27.07
N LYS A 306 -3.51 0.25 28.08
CA LYS A 306 -2.17 0.15 28.65
C LYS A 306 -2.19 -0.68 29.92
N ASN A 307 -1.28 -1.65 30.01
CA ASN A 307 -1.25 -2.65 31.08
C ASN A 307 0.02 -2.50 31.94
N SER A 308 -0.16 -2.65 33.24
CA SER A 308 0.88 -2.50 34.26
C SER A 308 1.89 -3.66 34.28
N TRP A 309 1.55 -4.82 33.69
CA TRP A 309 2.41 -6.03 33.63
C TRP A 309 3.74 -5.89 32.84
N GLY A 310 4.02 -4.72 32.27
CA GLY A 310 5.30 -4.37 31.69
C GLY A 310 5.52 -4.81 30.24
N LYS A 311 6.59 -4.29 29.62
CA LYS A 311 6.83 -4.31 28.16
C LYS A 311 6.94 -5.69 27.50
N ASN A 312 7.14 -6.75 28.30
CA ASN A 312 7.25 -8.12 27.81
C ASN A 312 5.89 -8.75 27.47
N TRP A 313 4.81 -8.27 28.08
CA TRP A 313 3.43 -8.67 27.79
C TRP A 313 2.83 -7.78 26.69
N GLY A 314 1.96 -8.33 25.83
CA GLY A 314 1.34 -7.60 24.73
C GLY A 314 2.34 -6.91 23.79
N GLU A 315 1.86 -5.83 23.16
CA GLU A 315 2.65 -4.95 22.30
C GLU A 315 3.30 -3.85 23.16
N GLN A 316 4.52 -4.10 23.65
CA GLN A 316 5.24 -3.19 24.55
C GLN A 316 4.47 -2.81 25.84
N GLY A 317 3.62 -3.71 26.36
CA GLY A 317 2.76 -3.47 27.52
C GLY A 317 1.37 -2.94 27.18
N GLN A 318 1.00 -2.88 25.89
CA GLN A 318 -0.31 -2.44 25.43
C GLN A 318 -1.10 -3.60 24.79
N ALA A 319 -2.43 -3.47 24.78
CA ALA A 319 -3.36 -4.33 24.07
C ALA A 319 -4.35 -3.50 23.26
N GLU A 320 -4.66 -3.96 22.05
CA GLU A 320 -5.74 -3.41 21.23
C GLU A 320 -6.99 -4.27 21.46
N ALA A 321 -8.04 -3.72 22.06
CA ALA A 321 -9.31 -4.41 22.27
C ALA A 321 -10.32 -3.97 21.19
N GLN A 322 -11.09 -4.91 20.61
CA GLN A 322 -12.08 -4.57 19.59
C GLN A 322 -13.16 -3.58 20.09
N ASN A 323 -13.50 -2.59 19.27
CA ASN A 323 -14.56 -1.62 19.50
C ASN A 323 -15.85 -2.09 18.77
N GLY A 324 -16.98 -2.09 19.48
CA GLY A 324 -18.17 -2.90 19.20
C GLY A 324 -19.23 -2.23 18.32
N THR A 325 -18.86 -1.60 17.20
CA THR A 325 -19.79 -0.86 16.33
C THR A 325 -20.83 -1.73 15.57
N LYS A 326 -20.92 -3.03 15.85
CA LYS A 326 -22.02 -3.91 15.39
C LYS A 326 -22.88 -4.39 16.56
N PRO A 327 -24.21 -4.17 16.55
CA PRO A 327 -25.07 -4.53 17.66
C PRO A 327 -25.19 -6.05 17.83
N ARG A 328 -24.62 -6.55 18.94
CA ARG A 328 -25.08 -7.78 19.62
C ARG A 328 -25.43 -7.45 21.09
N GLY A 329 -26.40 -6.55 21.26
CA GLY A 329 -27.07 -6.26 22.54
C GLY A 329 -26.50 -5.08 23.32
N GLY A 330 -27.29 -4.02 23.51
CA GLY A 330 -26.95 -2.81 24.28
C GLY A 330 -27.43 -1.53 23.59
N THR A 331 -28.45 -0.85 24.12
CA THR A 331 -29.18 0.27 23.48
C THR A 331 -29.14 1.60 24.28
N ILE A 332 -29.60 2.72 23.67
CA ILE A 332 -29.85 4.10 24.20
C ILE A 332 -28.60 5.03 24.10
N GLY A 333 -28.68 6.35 23.82
CA GLY A 333 -29.79 7.27 23.50
C GLY A 333 -29.33 8.73 23.15
N ALA A 334 -30.25 9.71 23.15
CA ALA A 334 -30.01 11.17 22.97
C ALA A 334 -31.11 12.00 23.72
N PRO A 335 -31.17 13.37 23.80
CA PRO A 335 -30.31 14.43 23.17
C PRO A 335 -30.05 15.81 23.93
N TRP A 336 -29.16 16.67 23.37
CA TRP A 336 -29.05 18.19 23.36
C TRP A 336 -28.54 19.11 24.55
N SER A 337 -27.62 20.03 24.15
CA SER A 337 -27.35 21.49 24.43
C SER A 337 -26.28 22.07 25.44
N SER A 338 -24.99 22.06 25.04
CA SER A 338 -23.91 23.11 25.01
C SER A 338 -23.62 24.14 26.16
N SER A 339 -22.32 24.34 26.50
CA SER A 339 -21.57 25.65 26.44
C SER A 339 -20.09 25.56 26.96
N SER A 340 -19.32 26.67 26.95
CA SER A 340 -17.84 26.77 26.81
C SER A 340 -17.09 27.62 27.86
N SER A 341 -15.74 27.52 27.94
CA SER A 341 -14.83 28.68 28.22
C SER A 341 -13.33 28.43 27.90
N GLU A 342 -12.57 29.48 27.56
CA GLU A 342 -11.23 29.46 26.91
C GLU A 342 -10.03 29.91 27.78
N MET A 343 -8.80 29.75 27.28
CA MET A 343 -7.63 30.59 27.61
C MET A 343 -6.76 30.85 26.35
N HIS A 344 -6.27 32.09 26.19
CA HIS A 344 -5.63 32.58 24.95
C HIS A 344 -4.39 31.80 24.49
N ARG A 345 -4.38 31.41 23.20
CA ARG A 345 -3.18 31.09 22.41
C ARG A 345 -3.14 31.99 21.17
N LEU A 346 -1.95 32.35 20.70
CA LEU A 346 -1.75 32.92 19.35
C LEU A 346 -2.38 31.96 18.33
N SER A 347 -3.07 32.49 17.33
CA SER A 347 -3.78 31.67 16.34
C SER A 347 -2.78 31.01 15.39
N ALA A 348 -3.08 29.79 14.94
CA ALA A 348 -2.17 28.95 14.15
C ALA A 348 -1.76 29.53 12.78
N ASN A 349 -2.33 30.68 12.38
CA ASN A 349 -2.12 31.35 11.10
C ASN A 349 -1.44 32.74 11.22
N GLU A 350 -1.20 33.24 12.45
CA GLU A 350 -0.57 34.55 12.66
C GLU A 350 0.85 34.61 12.06
N GLY A 351 1.09 35.63 11.22
CA GLY A 351 2.35 35.81 10.49
C GLY A 351 2.50 34.99 9.20
N ILE A 352 1.46 34.26 8.79
CA ILE A 352 1.36 33.55 7.50
C ILE A 352 0.24 34.13 6.63
N GLU A 353 -0.93 34.40 7.21
CA GLU A 353 -2.07 34.93 6.47
C GLU A 353 -1.74 36.28 5.81
N GLY A 354 -2.05 36.43 4.52
CA GLY A 354 -1.79 37.68 3.78
C GLY A 354 -0.33 37.91 3.35
N VAL A 355 0.61 37.08 3.81
CA VAL A 355 2.07 37.21 3.57
C VAL A 355 2.48 36.59 2.23
N ARG A 356 3.51 37.15 1.57
CA ARG A 356 4.10 36.60 0.34
C ARG A 356 5.40 35.86 0.65
N PHE A 357 5.49 34.62 0.19
CA PHE A 357 6.64 33.73 0.40
C PHE A 357 7.36 33.39 -0.90
N ALA A 358 8.68 33.19 -0.83
CA ALA A 358 9.44 32.51 -1.87
C ALA A 358 10.21 31.31 -1.31
N VAL A 359 10.19 30.20 -2.04
CA VAL A 359 10.76 28.92 -1.66
C VAL A 359 11.75 28.49 -2.74
N THR A 360 13.05 28.48 -2.44
CA THR A 360 14.06 28.00 -3.40
C THR A 360 14.17 26.47 -3.30
N GLY A 361 14.21 25.78 -4.43
CA GLY A 361 14.04 24.32 -4.48
C GLY A 361 12.58 23.89 -4.25
N GLY A 362 11.63 24.81 -4.47
CA GLY A 362 10.21 24.62 -4.15
C GLY A 362 9.48 23.52 -4.93
N GLN A 363 10.09 22.94 -5.98
CA GLN A 363 9.53 21.79 -6.71
C GLN A 363 10.13 20.44 -6.27
N GLY A 364 10.96 20.42 -5.22
CA GLY A 364 11.55 19.20 -4.65
C GLY A 364 10.86 18.76 -3.37
N PHE A 365 11.09 17.51 -2.94
CA PHE A 365 10.45 16.83 -1.81
C PHE A 365 9.97 17.76 -0.66
N VAL A 366 10.88 18.36 0.11
CA VAL A 366 10.52 19.26 1.24
C VAL A 366 9.93 20.60 0.76
N GLY A 367 10.45 21.14 -0.34
CA GLY A 367 10.02 22.43 -0.87
C GLY A 367 8.58 22.44 -1.35
N ALA A 368 8.13 21.35 -1.99
CA ALA A 368 6.77 21.20 -2.49
C ALA A 368 5.76 21.08 -1.34
N ALA A 369 6.06 20.24 -0.35
CA ALA A 369 5.25 20.10 0.87
C ALA A 369 5.08 21.46 1.58
N LEU A 370 6.18 22.21 1.76
CA LEU A 370 6.14 23.55 2.35
C LEU A 370 5.32 24.53 1.52
N CYS A 371 5.45 24.53 0.18
CA CYS A 371 4.66 25.43 -0.67
C CYS A 371 3.15 25.19 -0.56
N LEU A 372 2.74 23.92 -0.54
CA LEU A 372 1.33 23.53 -0.38
C LEU A 372 0.80 23.94 1.00
N GLU A 373 1.59 23.75 2.04
CA GLU A 373 1.19 24.05 3.42
C GLU A 373 1.09 25.56 3.70
N LEU A 374 1.99 26.38 3.14
CA LEU A 374 1.90 27.83 3.25
C LEU A 374 0.60 28.38 2.62
N LEU A 375 0.20 27.87 1.45
CA LEU A 375 -1.07 28.26 0.83
C LEU A 375 -2.30 27.79 1.63
N ARG A 376 -2.27 26.59 2.22
CA ARG A 376 -3.34 26.11 3.10
C ARG A 376 -3.56 27.01 4.31
N ARG A 377 -2.50 27.60 4.85
CA ARG A 377 -2.53 28.56 5.98
C ARG A 377 -2.80 30.01 5.57
N GLY A 378 -3.30 30.26 4.36
CA GLY A 378 -3.74 31.58 3.92
C GLY A 378 -2.63 32.51 3.41
N ALA A 379 -1.46 31.99 3.05
CA ALA A 379 -0.44 32.79 2.38
C ALA A 379 -0.99 33.45 1.10
N ARG A 380 -0.71 34.74 0.90
CA ARG A 380 -1.23 35.55 -0.21
C ARG A 380 -0.63 35.17 -1.56
N GLU A 381 0.65 34.81 -1.58
CA GLU A 381 1.37 34.39 -2.76
C GLU A 381 2.52 33.48 -2.32
N VAL A 382 2.63 32.29 -2.90
CA VAL A 382 3.79 31.41 -2.69
C VAL A 382 4.48 31.20 -4.02
N ARG A 383 5.79 31.51 -4.07
CA ARG A 383 6.63 31.43 -5.28
C ARG A 383 7.66 30.32 -5.14
N SER A 384 7.61 29.32 -6.01
CA SER A 384 8.62 28.25 -6.05
C SER A 384 9.70 28.57 -7.09
N LEU A 385 10.92 28.86 -6.65
CA LEU A 385 12.09 29.01 -7.53
C LEU A 385 12.84 27.68 -7.63
N ASP A 386 12.88 27.05 -8.81
CA ASP A 386 13.60 25.78 -9.04
C ASP A 386 14.32 25.80 -10.39
N LEU A 387 15.41 25.04 -10.50
CA LEU A 387 16.16 24.87 -11.75
C LEU A 387 15.34 24.08 -12.79
N ARG A 388 14.50 23.16 -12.32
CA ARG A 388 13.66 22.30 -13.15
C ARG A 388 12.48 23.07 -13.73
N ALA A 389 12.26 22.91 -15.03
CA ALA A 389 11.03 23.37 -15.69
C ALA A 389 9.79 22.58 -15.21
N SER A 390 9.97 21.31 -14.84
CA SER A 390 8.94 20.45 -14.27
C SER A 390 9.52 19.36 -13.36
N SER A 391 8.70 18.89 -12.42
CA SER A 391 8.93 17.76 -11.52
C SER A 391 7.61 17.00 -11.31
N THR A 392 7.68 15.91 -10.55
CA THR A 392 6.53 15.14 -10.03
C THR A 392 5.48 16.01 -9.32
N TRP A 393 5.91 17.12 -8.72
CA TRP A 393 5.06 18.02 -7.93
C TRP A 393 4.49 19.21 -8.71
N SER A 394 4.98 19.52 -9.92
CA SER A 394 4.63 20.77 -10.63
C SER A 394 3.14 20.96 -10.84
N GLN A 395 2.43 19.90 -11.24
CA GLN A 395 0.99 19.97 -11.49
C GLN A 395 0.24 20.27 -10.19
N GLN A 396 0.52 19.51 -9.12
CA GLN A 396 -0.10 19.72 -7.81
C GLN A 396 0.17 21.11 -7.23
N LEU A 397 1.38 21.65 -7.45
CA LEU A 397 1.75 23.01 -7.05
C LEU A 397 0.97 24.07 -7.85
N LEU A 398 0.83 23.89 -9.17
CA LEU A 398 0.03 24.79 -10.01
C LEU A 398 -1.47 24.74 -9.66
N ASP A 399 -2.02 23.53 -9.48
CA ASP A 399 -3.43 23.30 -9.12
C ASP A 399 -3.76 23.92 -7.75
N ALA A 400 -2.80 23.96 -6.81
CA ALA A 400 -2.93 24.63 -5.53
C ALA A 400 -2.78 26.16 -5.60
N GLY A 401 -2.29 26.72 -6.71
CA GLY A 401 -2.05 28.16 -6.90
C GLY A 401 -0.62 28.64 -6.62
N VAL A 402 0.36 27.75 -6.49
CA VAL A 402 1.78 28.12 -6.32
C VAL A 402 2.33 28.65 -7.64
N ARG A 403 2.99 29.82 -7.59
CA ARG A 403 3.60 30.44 -8.77
C ARG A 403 4.99 29.84 -9.02
N LEU A 404 5.12 29.03 -10.06
CA LEU A 404 6.40 28.43 -10.45
C LEU A 404 7.29 29.45 -11.18
N PHE A 405 8.53 29.58 -10.72
CA PHE A 405 9.61 30.32 -11.37
C PHE A 405 10.73 29.35 -11.73
N GLN A 406 10.97 29.15 -13.02
CA GLN A 406 12.19 28.51 -13.47
C GLN A 406 13.36 29.50 -13.34
N GLY A 407 14.46 29.06 -12.74
CA GLY A 407 15.66 29.88 -12.59
C GLY A 407 16.77 29.18 -11.82
N ASP A 408 18.01 29.62 -12.03
CA ASP A 408 19.19 29.06 -11.36
C ASP A 408 19.65 30.00 -10.24
N ILE A 409 19.79 29.51 -9.00
CA ILE A 409 20.24 30.36 -7.88
C ILE A 409 21.68 30.87 -8.06
N ARG A 410 22.47 30.24 -8.93
CA ARG A 410 23.80 30.75 -9.35
C ARG A 410 23.70 32.03 -10.19
N LYS A 411 22.54 32.31 -10.78
CA LYS A 411 22.27 33.53 -11.56
C LYS A 411 21.49 34.54 -10.72
N LYS A 412 22.17 35.61 -10.31
CA LYS A 412 21.60 36.65 -9.43
C LYS A 412 20.27 37.23 -9.92
N ASP A 413 20.10 37.41 -11.23
CA ASP A 413 18.89 38.02 -11.79
C ASP A 413 17.66 37.10 -11.76
N ASP A 414 17.84 35.77 -11.82
CA ASP A 414 16.74 34.81 -11.64
C ASP A 414 16.21 34.85 -10.19
N VAL A 415 17.12 34.95 -9.21
CA VAL A 415 16.77 35.09 -7.78
C VAL A 415 16.08 36.42 -7.51
N ARG A 416 16.64 37.54 -8.01
CA ARG A 416 16.02 38.88 -7.92
C ARG A 416 14.60 38.90 -8.48
N ARG A 417 14.38 38.28 -9.65
CA ARG A 417 13.05 38.20 -10.29
C ARG A 417 12.04 37.48 -9.40
N ALA A 418 12.44 36.39 -8.74
CA ALA A 418 11.57 35.62 -7.85
C ALA A 418 11.25 36.39 -6.55
N PHE A 419 12.22 37.09 -5.97
CA PHE A 419 12.11 37.70 -4.63
C PHE A 419 11.45 39.10 -4.61
N ARG A 420 11.11 39.67 -5.77
CA ARG A 420 10.53 41.02 -5.85
C ARG A 420 9.20 41.14 -5.09
N GLY A 421 9.21 41.88 -3.98
CA GLY A 421 8.02 42.07 -3.13
C GLY A 421 7.62 40.79 -2.41
N VAL A 422 8.58 40.07 -1.84
CA VAL A 422 8.41 38.90 -0.98
C VAL A 422 8.76 39.28 0.45
N ASP A 423 7.96 38.86 1.42
CA ASP A 423 8.13 39.20 2.84
C ASP A 423 9.05 38.20 3.57
N CYS A 424 8.95 36.92 3.20
CA CYS A 424 9.69 35.82 3.81
C CYS A 424 10.22 34.83 2.76
N VAL A 425 11.47 34.39 2.93
CA VAL A 425 12.15 33.45 2.05
C VAL A 425 12.49 32.17 2.81
N PHE A 426 12.19 31.03 2.21
CA PHE A 426 12.70 29.72 2.60
C PHE A 426 13.76 29.25 1.59
N HIS A 427 14.98 29.02 2.06
CA HIS A 427 16.10 28.64 1.20
C HIS A 427 16.46 27.15 1.40
N LEU A 428 15.89 26.28 0.54
CA LEU A 428 16.11 24.82 0.56
C LEU A 428 16.96 24.31 -0.61
N ALA A 429 17.11 25.12 -1.67
CA ALA A 429 17.84 24.72 -2.88
C ALA A 429 19.29 24.31 -2.54
N SER A 430 19.68 23.10 -2.95
CA SER A 430 21.00 22.56 -2.64
C SER A 430 21.41 21.41 -3.56
N TYR A 431 22.71 21.18 -3.66
CA TYR A 431 23.36 20.16 -4.50
C TYR A 431 24.45 19.41 -3.72
N GLY A 432 24.64 18.12 -4.02
CA GLY A 432 25.72 17.31 -3.44
C GLY A 432 25.29 16.30 -2.38
N MET A 433 23.99 16.07 -2.18
CA MET A 433 23.50 15.27 -1.03
C MET A 433 23.64 13.75 -1.17
N SER A 434 23.73 13.23 -2.40
CA SER A 434 23.64 11.79 -2.66
C SER A 434 24.27 11.37 -4.00
N GLY A 435 24.93 10.21 -4.04
CA GLY A 435 25.35 9.56 -5.29
C GLY A 435 26.36 10.38 -6.10
N LYS A 436 26.21 10.40 -7.43
CA LYS A 436 27.11 11.15 -8.34
C LYS A 436 27.29 12.62 -7.95
N GLU A 437 26.27 13.29 -7.40
CA GLU A 437 26.39 14.70 -6.98
C GLU A 437 27.50 14.93 -5.95
N MET A 438 27.75 13.96 -5.07
CA MET A 438 28.75 14.05 -4.00
C MET A 438 30.20 14.12 -4.52
N VAL A 439 30.43 13.71 -5.77
CA VAL A 439 31.76 13.74 -6.41
C VAL A 439 32.04 15.12 -7.06
N HIS A 440 31.00 15.92 -7.34
CA HIS A 440 31.11 17.22 -8.01
C HIS A 440 31.32 18.38 -7.02
N ALA A 441 32.44 18.38 -6.31
CA ALA A 441 32.74 19.34 -5.24
C ALA A 441 32.60 20.82 -5.67
N GLY A 442 33.15 21.22 -6.82
CA GLY A 442 33.05 22.61 -7.30
C GLY A 442 31.60 23.06 -7.57
N ARG A 443 30.73 22.15 -8.03
CA ARG A 443 29.31 22.44 -8.27
C ARG A 443 28.51 22.54 -6.96
N ALA A 444 28.93 21.84 -5.91
CA ALA A 444 28.37 22.02 -4.58
C ALA A 444 28.67 23.44 -4.04
N ASP A 445 29.87 23.96 -4.25
CA ASP A 445 30.23 25.33 -3.84
C ASP A 445 29.47 26.40 -4.64
N GLU A 446 29.40 26.25 -5.97
CA GLU A 446 28.62 27.17 -6.80
C GLU A 446 27.15 27.28 -6.35
N VAL A 447 26.51 26.15 -6.05
CA VAL A 447 25.08 26.12 -5.66
C VAL A 447 24.90 26.51 -4.20
N ASN A 448 25.60 25.85 -3.28
CA ASN A 448 25.36 25.99 -1.84
C ASN A 448 26.03 27.23 -1.23
N ILE A 449 27.15 27.72 -1.77
CA ILE A 449 27.81 28.94 -1.27
C ILE A 449 27.43 30.13 -2.13
N ASN A 450 27.80 30.14 -3.41
CA ASN A 450 27.58 31.31 -4.28
C ASN A 450 26.08 31.56 -4.53
N GLY A 451 25.28 30.50 -4.66
CA GLY A 451 23.82 30.59 -4.71
C GLY A 451 23.21 31.16 -3.42
N THR A 452 23.71 30.79 -2.23
CA THR A 452 23.30 31.39 -0.95
C THR A 452 23.69 32.86 -0.87
N CYS A 453 24.88 33.25 -1.34
CA CYS A 453 25.27 34.65 -1.45
C CYS A 453 24.32 35.46 -2.34
N ASN A 454 23.90 34.92 -3.49
CA ASN A 454 22.91 35.55 -4.37
C ASN A 454 21.53 35.69 -3.70
N VAL A 455 21.10 34.69 -2.92
CA VAL A 455 19.86 34.72 -2.11
C VAL A 455 19.93 35.83 -1.06
N LEU A 456 21.01 35.90 -0.28
CA LEU A 456 21.22 36.95 0.72
C LEU A 456 21.26 38.35 0.08
N ASP A 457 21.97 38.51 -1.04
CA ASP A 457 22.01 39.77 -1.78
C ASP A 457 20.63 40.20 -2.28
N ALA A 458 19.83 39.26 -2.83
CA ALA A 458 18.49 39.55 -3.31
C ALA A 458 17.52 39.90 -2.17
N CYS A 459 17.67 39.28 -0.99
CA CYS A 459 16.94 39.62 0.22
C CYS A 459 17.22 41.07 0.65
N HIS A 460 18.51 41.44 0.74
CA HIS A 460 18.93 42.80 1.11
C HIS A 460 18.50 43.87 0.11
N GLU A 461 18.51 43.56 -1.18
CA GLU A 461 18.11 44.47 -2.25
C GLU A 461 16.59 44.74 -2.25
N HIS A 462 15.78 43.70 -2.04
CA HIS A 462 14.32 43.80 -2.05
C HIS A 462 13.68 44.11 -0.68
N GLY A 463 14.47 44.17 0.40
CA GLY A 463 13.96 44.45 1.76
C GLY A 463 13.16 43.29 2.35
N VAL A 464 13.57 42.04 2.07
CA VAL A 464 12.96 40.84 2.69
C VAL A 464 13.19 40.89 4.20
N ARG A 465 12.15 40.68 5.01
CA ARG A 465 12.25 40.73 6.49
C ARG A 465 12.75 39.43 7.11
N ARG A 466 12.35 38.28 6.56
CA ARG A 466 12.58 36.95 7.18
C ARG A 466 13.23 35.97 6.21
N LEU A 467 14.30 35.29 6.62
CA LEU A 467 14.95 34.21 5.87
C LEU A 467 15.18 32.97 6.75
N VAL A 468 14.53 31.86 6.40
CA VAL A 468 14.77 30.55 7.01
C VAL A 468 15.65 29.73 6.08
N TYR A 469 16.84 29.34 6.55
CA TYR A 469 17.79 28.54 5.79
C TYR A 469 17.76 27.06 6.20
N VAL A 470 17.66 26.15 5.23
CA VAL A 470 17.77 24.72 5.49
C VAL A 470 19.21 24.28 5.34
N SER A 471 19.82 24.00 6.48
CA SER A 471 21.17 23.49 6.67
C SER A 471 21.14 21.96 6.82
N THR A 472 22.04 21.38 7.62
CA THR A 472 22.18 19.94 7.85
C THR A 472 22.96 19.70 9.14
N TYR A 473 22.73 18.57 9.81
CA TYR A 473 23.57 18.15 10.93
C TYR A 473 25.05 17.87 10.54
N ASN A 474 25.32 17.64 9.24
CA ASN A 474 26.68 17.50 8.70
C ASN A 474 27.58 18.73 8.97
N VAL A 475 27.06 19.88 9.40
CA VAL A 475 27.88 21.05 9.76
C VAL A 475 28.64 20.90 11.10
N VAL A 476 28.23 19.94 11.94
CA VAL A 476 28.96 19.56 13.18
C VAL A 476 29.45 18.10 13.16
N PHE A 477 28.88 17.25 12.30
CA PHE A 477 29.23 15.82 12.22
C PHE A 477 30.23 15.53 11.09
N GLY A 478 31.39 14.96 11.46
CA GLY A 478 32.46 14.58 10.52
C GLY A 478 32.81 13.10 10.49
N GLY A 479 32.02 12.23 11.12
CA GLY A 479 32.26 10.78 11.18
C GLY A 479 32.64 10.23 12.56
N GLU A 480 32.82 11.08 13.57
CA GLU A 480 32.97 10.69 14.98
C GLU A 480 31.60 10.53 15.67
N PRO A 481 31.42 9.63 16.65
CA PRO A 481 30.14 9.43 17.32
C PRO A 481 29.64 10.67 18.07
N ILE A 482 28.36 11.02 17.91
CA ILE A 482 27.69 12.12 18.63
C ILE A 482 26.45 11.58 19.34
N VAL A 483 26.40 11.74 20.67
CA VAL A 483 25.33 11.20 21.52
C VAL A 483 24.60 12.38 22.16
N ASN A 484 23.35 12.62 21.75
CA ASN A 484 22.51 13.72 22.22
C ASN A 484 23.14 15.13 22.04
N GLY A 485 23.76 15.38 20.88
CA GLY A 485 24.42 16.65 20.58
C GLY A 485 23.45 17.84 20.52
N ASN A 486 23.89 19.04 20.88
CA ASN A 486 23.06 20.25 20.85
C ASN A 486 23.73 21.40 20.07
N GLU A 487 23.08 22.55 19.98
CA GLU A 487 23.52 23.72 19.23
C GLU A 487 24.84 24.34 19.71
N ALA A 488 25.34 23.96 20.91
CA ALA A 488 26.64 24.40 21.41
C ALA A 488 27.82 23.63 20.80
N LEU A 489 27.57 22.57 20.01
CA LEU A 489 28.62 21.88 19.28
C LEU A 489 29.32 22.81 18.27
N PRO A 490 30.66 22.83 18.22
CA PRO A 490 31.40 23.64 17.26
C PRO A 490 31.16 23.14 15.83
N TYR A 491 31.29 24.05 14.86
CA TYR A 491 31.36 23.65 13.45
C TYR A 491 32.51 22.67 13.22
N PHE A 492 32.26 21.65 12.41
CA PHE A 492 33.30 20.73 12.01
C PHE A 492 34.34 21.47 11.13
N PRO A 493 35.66 21.23 11.28
CA PRO A 493 36.67 22.01 10.56
C PRO A 493 36.51 21.88 9.04
N ILE A 494 36.62 23.02 8.34
CA ILE A 494 36.26 23.16 6.92
C ILE A 494 37.12 22.24 6.05
N GLU A 495 38.40 22.14 6.38
CA GLU A 495 39.43 21.31 5.76
C GLU A 495 39.27 19.80 6.00
N ASN A 496 38.53 19.39 7.04
CA ASN A 496 38.42 17.99 7.45
C ASN A 496 37.14 17.29 6.99
N HIS A 497 36.16 18.02 6.43
CA HIS A 497 34.88 17.42 6.00
C HIS A 497 35.07 16.28 4.98
N VAL A 498 34.40 15.16 5.25
CA VAL A 498 34.44 13.95 4.40
C VAL A 498 33.76 14.16 3.04
N ASP A 499 32.81 15.10 2.94
CA ASP A 499 32.11 15.43 1.70
C ASP A 499 31.94 16.95 1.48
N ALA A 500 31.91 17.34 0.20
CA ALA A 500 31.81 18.73 -0.21
C ALA A 500 30.44 19.37 0.13
N TYR A 501 29.39 18.58 0.31
CA TYR A 501 28.07 19.09 0.71
C TYR A 501 28.09 19.57 2.16
N GLY A 502 28.62 18.78 3.10
CA GLY A 502 28.80 19.16 4.49
C GLY A 502 29.62 20.46 4.61
N ARG A 503 30.79 20.51 3.95
CA ARG A 503 31.65 21.70 3.93
C ARG A 503 30.93 22.95 3.40
N SER A 504 30.29 22.83 2.23
CA SER A 504 29.62 23.97 1.61
C SER A 504 28.39 24.43 2.40
N LYS A 505 27.69 23.51 3.09
CA LYS A 505 26.64 23.85 4.06
C LYS A 505 27.17 24.56 5.30
N SER A 506 28.31 24.15 5.87
CA SER A 506 28.94 24.84 7.01
C SER A 506 29.25 26.31 6.68
N VAL A 507 29.86 26.56 5.52
CA VAL A 507 30.18 27.92 5.05
C VAL A 507 28.90 28.74 4.83
N ALA A 508 27.91 28.16 4.16
CA ALA A 508 26.65 28.83 3.85
C ALA A 508 25.81 29.16 5.09
N GLU A 509 25.76 28.26 6.09
CA GLU A 509 25.09 28.53 7.37
C GLU A 509 25.75 29.72 8.09
N GLN A 510 27.07 29.74 8.18
CA GLN A 510 27.81 30.86 8.79
C GLN A 510 27.55 32.19 8.06
N LEU A 511 27.47 32.19 6.73
CA LEU A 511 27.12 33.38 5.94
C LEU A 511 25.69 33.87 6.21
N VAL A 512 24.71 32.96 6.30
CA VAL A 512 23.32 33.31 6.62
C VAL A 512 23.19 33.89 8.02
N LEU A 513 23.81 33.25 9.03
CA LEU A 513 23.73 33.72 10.42
C LEU A 513 24.49 35.04 10.61
N LYS A 514 25.64 35.23 9.95
CA LYS A 514 26.36 36.52 9.91
C LYS A 514 25.57 37.64 9.23
N SER A 515 24.61 37.30 8.38
CA SER A 515 23.71 38.26 7.72
C SER A 515 22.51 38.69 8.59
N ASN A 516 22.30 38.09 9.76
CA ASN A 516 21.21 38.43 10.66
C ASN A 516 21.29 39.89 11.15
N GLY A 517 20.16 40.60 11.14
CA GLY A 517 20.03 41.97 11.63
C GLY A 517 20.65 43.05 10.75
N GLN A 518 21.24 42.70 9.59
CA GLN A 518 21.78 43.68 8.66
C GLN A 518 20.65 44.47 7.95
N PRO A 519 20.85 45.77 7.67
CA PRO A 519 19.85 46.62 7.03
C PRO A 519 19.77 46.39 5.51
N ALA A 520 18.60 46.64 4.93
CA ALA A 520 18.37 46.56 3.50
C ALA A 520 19.20 47.58 2.70
N LYS A 521 19.68 47.18 1.51
CA LYS A 521 20.51 48.00 0.60
C LYS A 521 19.72 49.11 -0.11
N ASN A 522 18.39 49.13 0.05
CA ASN A 522 17.47 50.04 -0.63
C ASN A 522 17.15 51.34 0.14
N GLY A 523 17.84 51.60 1.26
CA GLY A 523 17.66 52.83 2.06
C GLY A 523 16.47 52.81 3.01
N THR A 524 15.73 51.71 3.11
CA THR A 524 14.69 51.52 4.14
C THR A 524 15.31 51.08 5.47
N SER A 525 14.63 51.37 6.59
CA SER A 525 15.05 50.91 7.94
C SER A 525 14.84 49.41 8.19
N THR A 526 14.36 48.68 7.18
CA THR A 526 14.06 47.24 7.21
C THR A 526 15.33 46.42 7.47
N ARG A 527 15.26 45.49 8.44
CA ARG A 527 16.33 44.53 8.74
C ARG A 527 15.96 43.14 8.26
N LEU A 528 16.97 42.38 7.83
CA LEU A 528 16.81 40.95 7.50
C LEU A 528 17.10 40.11 8.74
N TYR A 529 16.09 39.44 9.30
CA TYR A 529 16.26 38.44 10.34
C TYR A 529 16.42 37.05 9.71
N THR A 530 17.43 36.30 10.16
CA THR A 530 17.78 34.99 9.60
C THR A 530 17.86 33.90 10.68
N CYS A 531 17.54 32.66 10.33
CA CYS A 531 17.80 31.49 11.16
C CYS A 531 18.18 30.27 10.32
N ALA A 532 18.80 29.26 10.94
CA ALA A 532 19.19 28.01 10.30
C ALA A 532 18.52 26.80 10.94
N ILE A 533 17.98 25.91 10.11
CA ILE A 533 17.41 24.63 10.53
C ILE A 533 18.36 23.51 10.10
N ARG A 534 18.81 22.70 11.07
CA ARG A 534 19.67 21.53 10.90
C ARG A 534 18.80 20.26 11.04
N PRO A 535 18.10 19.83 9.98
CA PRO A 535 17.27 18.62 10.03
C PRO A 535 18.15 17.38 10.15
N ALA A 536 17.62 16.36 10.83
CA ALA A 536 18.10 14.98 10.79
C ALA A 536 17.84 14.31 9.43
N ALA A 537 17.99 12.97 9.33
CA ALA A 537 17.69 12.24 8.10
C ALA A 537 16.19 12.34 7.73
N ILE A 538 15.88 12.96 6.59
CA ILE A 538 14.50 13.30 6.21
C ILE A 538 13.84 12.11 5.51
N TYR A 539 12.63 11.72 5.93
CA TYR A 539 11.85 10.65 5.31
C TYR A 539 10.37 11.01 5.14
N GLY A 540 9.69 10.35 4.21
CA GLY A 540 8.27 10.55 3.93
C GLY A 540 7.87 10.26 2.48
N PRO A 541 6.57 10.41 2.15
CA PRO A 541 6.04 10.12 0.82
C PRO A 541 6.57 11.08 -0.26
N GLY A 542 7.25 10.54 -1.28
CA GLY A 542 7.80 11.31 -2.39
C GLY A 542 9.26 11.75 -2.24
N GLU A 543 10.04 11.06 -1.40
CA GLU A 543 11.50 11.19 -1.34
C GLU A 543 12.14 10.77 -2.69
N GLU A 544 12.91 11.69 -3.32
CA GLU A 544 13.37 11.53 -4.71
C GLU A 544 14.85 11.08 -4.86
N ARG A 545 15.65 11.05 -3.78
CA ARG A 545 17.12 10.93 -3.84
C ARG A 545 17.67 9.62 -3.27
N HIS A 546 17.38 9.31 -2.01
CA HIS A 546 18.04 8.25 -1.26
C HIS A 546 17.35 6.88 -1.44
N LEU A 547 16.04 6.81 -1.17
CA LEU A 547 15.26 5.58 -1.27
C LEU A 547 15.21 5.05 -2.71
N PRO A 548 14.98 5.85 -3.77
CA PRO A 548 14.98 5.35 -5.15
C PRO A 548 16.31 4.70 -5.56
N ARG A 549 17.46 5.22 -5.07
CA ARG A 549 18.78 4.59 -5.32
C ARG A 549 18.93 3.28 -4.57
N ILE A 550 18.57 3.22 -3.29
CA ILE A 550 18.62 1.98 -2.50
C ILE A 550 17.73 0.90 -3.15
N LEU A 551 16.53 1.27 -3.61
CA LEU A 551 15.62 0.36 -4.32
C LEU A 551 16.14 -0.05 -5.71
N SER A 552 16.87 0.81 -6.41
CA SER A 552 17.57 0.45 -7.65
C SER A 552 18.63 -0.62 -7.40
N LEU A 553 19.44 -0.48 -6.33
CA LEU A 553 20.41 -1.49 -5.93
C LEU A 553 19.75 -2.79 -5.47
N ALA A 554 18.60 -2.73 -4.79
CA ALA A 554 17.81 -3.90 -4.42
C ALA A 554 17.24 -4.65 -5.65
N LYS A 555 16.72 -3.92 -6.64
CA LYS A 555 16.26 -4.49 -7.92
C LYS A 555 17.37 -5.22 -8.69
N LEU A 556 18.61 -4.74 -8.58
CA LEU A 556 19.80 -5.36 -9.17
C LEU A 556 20.40 -6.50 -8.31
N GLY A 557 19.86 -6.78 -7.12
CA GLY A 557 20.39 -7.77 -6.19
C GLY A 557 21.69 -7.37 -5.48
N LEU A 558 22.09 -6.09 -5.57
CA LEU A 558 23.35 -5.57 -5.03
C LEU A 558 23.24 -5.05 -3.59
N ALA A 559 22.02 -4.91 -3.06
CA ALA A 559 21.77 -4.48 -1.68
C ALA A 559 21.64 -5.69 -0.72
N PHE A 560 22.74 -6.42 -0.50
CA PHE A 560 22.75 -7.64 0.32
C PHE A 560 23.43 -7.51 1.71
N PHE A 561 24.05 -6.36 2.00
CA PHE A 561 24.74 -6.08 3.26
C PHE A 561 24.17 -4.87 4.02
N LYS A 562 24.21 -4.93 5.36
CA LYS A 562 24.05 -3.80 6.29
C LYS A 562 25.44 -3.19 6.56
N ILE A 563 25.54 -1.92 6.97
CA ILE A 563 26.79 -1.39 7.55
C ILE A 563 26.56 -0.83 8.95
N GLY A 564 27.55 -1.02 9.82
CA GLY A 564 27.45 -0.73 11.24
C GLY A 564 26.76 -1.84 12.05
N GLY A 565 27.05 -1.88 13.35
CA GLY A 565 26.41 -2.80 14.28
C GLY A 565 24.93 -2.48 14.56
N PRO A 566 24.18 -3.39 15.21
CA PRO A 566 22.78 -3.15 15.58
C PRO A 566 22.61 -1.97 16.55
N ASP A 567 23.64 -1.67 17.36
CA ASP A 567 23.65 -0.59 18.35
C ASP A 567 23.88 0.81 17.75
N VAL A 568 24.17 0.89 16.43
CA VAL A 568 24.30 2.18 15.74
C VAL A 568 22.95 2.86 15.67
N LYS A 569 22.85 4.09 16.19
CA LYS A 569 21.63 4.91 16.21
C LYS A 569 21.79 6.22 15.47
N THR A 570 20.80 6.57 14.67
CA THR A 570 20.72 7.78 13.85
C THR A 570 19.37 8.45 14.07
N ASP A 571 19.34 9.77 14.05
CA ASP A 571 18.08 10.52 14.07
C ASP A 571 17.45 10.62 12.69
N TRP A 572 16.12 10.61 12.70
CA TRP A 572 15.27 10.83 11.54
C TRP A 572 14.26 11.95 11.83
N VAL A 573 13.76 12.59 10.77
CA VAL A 573 12.69 13.58 10.83
C VAL A 573 11.67 13.32 9.73
N TYR A 574 10.40 13.21 10.10
CA TYR A 574 9.31 13.05 9.13
C TYR A 574 9.06 14.38 8.40
N ILE A 575 8.69 14.31 7.11
CA ILE A 575 8.53 15.51 6.28
C ILE A 575 7.54 16.54 6.88
N ASP A 576 6.42 16.10 7.45
CA ASP A 576 5.43 17.03 8.01
C ASP A 576 5.94 17.70 9.31
N ASN A 577 6.72 16.97 10.13
CA ASN A 577 7.40 17.54 11.30
C ASN A 577 8.45 18.57 10.88
N LEU A 578 9.20 18.32 9.79
CA LEU A 578 10.15 19.29 9.25
C LEU A 578 9.44 20.54 8.68
N VAL A 579 8.32 20.37 7.96
CA VAL A 579 7.53 21.50 7.45
C VAL A 579 6.98 22.36 8.60
N LEU A 580 6.48 21.72 9.67
CA LEU A 580 6.08 22.40 10.90
C LEU A 580 7.24 23.20 11.50
N ALA A 581 8.42 22.59 11.67
CA ALA A 581 9.59 23.28 12.20
C ALA A 581 10.01 24.51 11.36
N LEU A 582 9.93 24.42 10.02
CA LEU A 582 10.23 25.54 9.12
C LEU A 582 9.22 26.68 9.29
N ILE A 583 7.93 26.36 9.39
CA ILE A 583 6.87 27.36 9.64
C ILE A 583 7.09 28.04 11.00
N LEU A 584 7.30 27.27 12.07
CA LEU A 584 7.57 27.79 13.41
C LEU A 584 8.83 28.67 13.45
N ALA A 585 9.89 28.30 12.73
CA ALA A 585 11.09 29.13 12.58
C ALA A 585 10.77 30.48 11.89
N SER A 586 9.91 30.48 10.86
CA SER A 586 9.48 31.72 10.20
C SER A 586 8.59 32.61 11.09
N MET A 587 7.86 32.02 12.04
CA MET A 587 7.10 32.74 13.07
C MET A 587 8.01 33.27 14.19
N GLY A 588 9.04 32.51 14.57
CA GLY A 588 10.08 32.93 15.51
C GLY A 588 10.94 34.12 15.01
N LEU A 589 10.88 34.43 13.70
CA LEU A 589 11.48 35.60 13.07
C LEU A 589 10.54 36.83 12.97
N LEU A 590 9.32 36.78 13.52
CA LEU A 590 8.41 37.94 13.55
C LEU A 590 8.90 39.02 14.54
N ASP A 591 8.87 40.26 14.09
CA ASP A 591 9.29 41.47 14.82
C ASP A 591 8.13 42.38 15.24
N ASP A 592 6.89 42.00 14.90
CA ASP A 592 5.66 42.81 15.01
C ASP A 592 4.58 42.20 15.94
N ILE A 593 4.93 41.22 16.79
CA ILE A 593 3.99 40.59 17.74
C ILE A 593 3.63 41.56 18.88
N PRO A 594 2.33 41.80 19.18
CA PRO A 594 1.89 42.57 20.34
C PRO A 594 2.54 42.10 21.64
N ASP A 595 2.83 43.04 22.54
CA ASP A 595 3.50 42.84 23.84
C ASP A 595 4.96 42.30 23.81
N ARG A 596 5.51 41.90 22.65
CA ARG A 596 6.88 41.36 22.54
C ARG A 596 7.91 42.42 22.11
N LYS A 597 8.37 43.26 23.05
CA LYS A 597 9.50 44.20 22.81
C LYS A 597 10.86 43.49 22.83
N GLY A 598 11.46 43.25 21.65
CA GLY A 598 12.82 42.70 21.55
C GLY A 598 13.23 42.31 20.13
N THR A 599 14.42 41.75 19.97
CA THR A 599 14.80 41.03 18.74
C THR A 599 13.98 39.73 18.61
N PRO A 600 13.59 39.29 17.41
CA PRO A 600 12.89 38.01 17.23
C PRO A 600 13.70 36.84 17.79
N VAL A 601 13.04 35.88 18.44
CA VAL A 601 13.74 34.80 19.17
C VAL A 601 14.55 33.89 18.25
N ALA A 602 14.10 33.66 17.01
CA ALA A 602 14.87 32.88 16.05
C ALA A 602 16.06 33.63 15.41
N ALA A 603 16.19 34.94 15.63
CA ALA A 603 17.16 35.78 14.91
C ALA A 603 18.61 35.40 15.25
N GLY A 604 19.36 34.97 14.24
CA GLY A 604 20.76 34.57 14.34
C GLY A 604 20.97 33.17 14.94
N GLN A 605 19.91 32.40 15.15
CA GLN A 605 19.97 31.08 15.78
C GLN A 605 19.99 29.93 14.76
N ALA A 606 20.68 28.85 15.14
CA ALA A 606 20.52 27.53 14.54
C ALA A 606 19.68 26.62 15.47
N TYR A 607 19.05 25.59 14.90
CA TYR A 607 18.22 24.59 15.61
C TYR A 607 18.37 23.19 15.01
N PHE A 608 18.51 22.16 15.85
CA PHE A 608 18.38 20.76 15.45
C PHE A 608 16.92 20.31 15.45
N ILE A 609 16.50 19.61 14.38
CA ILE A 609 15.12 19.13 14.20
C ILE A 609 15.13 17.62 13.90
N CYS A 610 14.53 16.83 14.79
CA CYS A 610 14.32 15.39 14.68
C CYS A 610 12.95 14.98 15.27
N ASP A 611 12.57 13.71 15.09
CA ASP A 611 11.36 13.13 15.69
C ASP A 611 11.58 12.65 17.15
N GLY A 612 12.77 12.84 17.72
CA GLY A 612 13.09 12.52 19.11
C GLY A 612 13.30 11.02 19.42
N SER A 613 13.35 10.15 18.41
CA SER A 613 13.55 8.71 18.56
C SER A 613 14.78 8.23 17.76
N PRO A 614 15.98 8.13 18.39
CA PRO A 614 17.18 7.63 17.72
C PRO A 614 17.10 6.13 17.42
N VAL A 615 17.26 5.76 16.15
CA VAL A 615 16.95 4.40 15.64
C VAL A 615 18.06 3.85 14.74
N ASN A 616 18.14 2.53 14.59
CA ASN A 616 19.06 1.94 13.60
C ASN A 616 18.46 2.06 12.20
N THR A 617 19.16 2.73 11.26
CA THR A 617 18.73 2.93 9.87
C THR A 617 18.26 1.64 9.17
N PHE A 618 18.95 0.50 9.40
CA PHE A 618 18.59 -0.74 8.72
C PHE A 618 17.34 -1.40 9.30
N GLU A 619 17.06 -1.26 10.60
CA GLU A 619 15.85 -1.80 11.22
C GLU A 619 14.64 -0.87 11.08
N PHE A 620 14.86 0.46 11.10
CA PHE A 620 13.79 1.46 11.06
C PHE A 620 13.16 1.62 9.67
N ILE A 621 13.97 1.80 8.63
CA ILE A 621 13.46 2.15 7.29
C ILE A 621 13.84 1.11 6.22
N ILE A 622 15.09 0.63 6.16
CA ILE A 622 15.53 -0.23 5.04
C ILE A 622 14.88 -1.62 5.10
N SER A 623 14.93 -2.32 6.23
CA SER A 623 14.37 -3.68 6.35
C SER A 623 12.84 -3.70 6.21
N PRO A 624 12.05 -2.79 6.84
CA PRO A 624 10.61 -2.70 6.63
C PRO A 624 10.23 -2.38 5.17
N LEU A 625 10.96 -1.45 4.53
CA LEU A 625 10.77 -1.11 3.12
C LEU A 625 11.06 -2.29 2.18
N PHE A 626 12.12 -3.06 2.44
CA PHE A 626 12.45 -4.24 1.63
C PHE A 626 11.44 -5.36 1.84
N ARG A 627 10.95 -5.56 3.07
CA ARG A 627 9.88 -6.52 3.38
C ARG A 627 8.58 -6.19 2.66
N SER A 628 8.13 -4.93 2.65
CA SER A 628 6.88 -4.54 1.98
C SER A 628 6.99 -4.60 0.45
N LEU A 629 8.12 -4.18 -0.11
CA LEU A 629 8.40 -4.28 -1.56
C LEU A 629 8.79 -5.70 -2.01
N ASN A 630 8.82 -6.67 -1.09
CA ASN A 630 9.17 -8.06 -1.33
C ASN A 630 10.57 -8.27 -1.96
N TYR A 631 11.52 -7.40 -1.59
CA TYR A 631 12.95 -7.54 -1.90
C TYR A 631 13.67 -8.35 -0.81
N THR A 632 14.81 -8.94 -1.15
CA THR A 632 15.66 -9.67 -0.21
C THR A 632 16.30 -8.73 0.80
N VAL A 633 15.86 -8.78 2.06
CA VAL A 633 16.43 -8.00 3.16
C VAL A 633 17.92 -8.33 3.34
N PRO A 634 18.81 -7.32 3.50
CA PRO A 634 20.22 -7.54 3.79
C PRO A 634 20.42 -8.38 5.07
N ARG A 635 21.22 -9.45 4.99
CA ARG A 635 21.50 -10.34 6.14
C ARG A 635 22.96 -10.30 6.62
N VAL A 636 23.88 -9.88 5.76
CA VAL A 636 25.31 -9.79 6.11
C VAL A 636 25.56 -8.41 6.72
N THR A 637 26.16 -8.34 7.91
CA THR A 637 26.60 -7.06 8.48
C THR A 637 28.05 -6.81 8.11
N LEU A 638 28.33 -5.65 7.54
CA LEU A 638 29.67 -5.17 7.20
C LEU A 638 30.15 -4.20 8.28
N ASP A 639 31.33 -4.44 8.83
CA ASP A 639 31.96 -3.50 9.77
C ASP A 639 32.22 -2.14 9.12
N THR A 640 32.06 -1.05 9.88
CA THR A 640 32.18 0.33 9.39
C THR A 640 33.57 0.60 8.81
N SER A 641 34.64 0.03 9.38
CA SER A 641 36.02 0.18 8.86
C SER A 641 36.19 -0.50 7.51
N VAL A 642 35.61 -1.68 7.32
CA VAL A 642 35.63 -2.41 6.04
C VAL A 642 34.78 -1.69 4.99
N ALA A 643 33.60 -1.19 5.39
CA ALA A 643 32.74 -0.36 4.54
C ALA A 643 33.46 0.92 4.08
N LEU A 644 34.24 1.57 4.95
CA LEU A 644 35.05 2.74 4.61
C LEU A 644 36.11 2.41 3.56
N ILE A 645 36.84 1.30 3.70
CA ILE A 645 37.84 0.86 2.70
C ILE A 645 37.17 0.64 1.34
N ILE A 646 36.06 -0.10 1.29
CA ILE A 646 35.31 -0.36 0.06
C ILE A 646 34.80 0.95 -0.57
N SER A 647 34.25 1.86 0.23
CA SER A 647 33.74 3.14 -0.25
C SER A 647 34.84 4.09 -0.78
N ARG A 648 36.06 4.03 -0.23
CA ARG A 648 37.23 4.77 -0.76
C ARG A 648 37.65 4.24 -2.13
N ILE A 649 37.56 2.92 -2.36
CA ILE A 649 37.80 2.32 -3.68
C ILE A 649 36.73 2.79 -4.68
N PHE A 650 35.45 2.76 -4.31
CA PHE A 650 34.36 3.27 -5.17
C PHE A 650 34.47 4.78 -5.45
N LEU A 651 34.90 5.58 -4.47
CA LEU A 651 35.20 7.01 -4.67
C LEU A 651 36.33 7.19 -5.68
N PHE A 652 37.46 6.49 -5.51
CA PHE A 652 38.59 6.54 -6.44
C PHE A 652 38.19 6.15 -7.88
N ILE A 653 37.44 5.07 -8.05
CA ILE A 653 36.88 4.65 -9.35
C ILE A 653 35.99 5.76 -9.93
N SER A 654 35.09 6.34 -9.12
CA SER A 654 34.19 7.42 -9.57
C SER A 654 34.96 8.66 -10.03
N THR A 655 36.07 8.99 -9.36
CA THR A 655 36.97 10.09 -9.73
C THR A 655 37.76 9.80 -11.02
N LEU A 656 38.17 8.55 -11.28
CA LEU A 656 38.80 8.17 -12.56
C LEU A 656 37.85 8.38 -13.75
N PHE A 657 36.55 8.14 -13.56
CA PHE A 657 35.52 8.39 -14.57
C PHE A 657 34.91 9.80 -14.52
N TYR A 658 35.52 10.75 -13.80
CA TYR A 658 34.97 12.10 -13.59
C TYR A 658 34.51 12.83 -14.89
N PRO A 659 35.27 12.80 -16.01
CA PRO A 659 34.85 13.44 -17.27
C PRO A 659 33.56 12.86 -17.89
N TRP A 660 33.15 11.66 -17.48
CA TRP A 660 32.00 10.94 -18.02
C TRP A 660 30.90 10.68 -16.99
N LEU A 661 31.01 11.21 -15.75
CA LEU A 661 30.03 10.96 -14.68
C LEU A 661 28.59 11.31 -15.08
N ASP A 662 28.37 12.40 -15.82
CA ASP A 662 27.05 12.82 -16.31
C ASP A 662 26.48 11.91 -17.43
N SER A 663 27.27 10.95 -17.93
CA SER A 663 26.81 9.96 -18.91
C SER A 663 25.77 9.01 -18.31
N LYS A 664 24.66 8.82 -19.03
CA LYS A 664 23.61 7.83 -18.70
C LYS A 664 24.11 6.39 -18.66
N TRP A 665 25.27 6.12 -19.26
CA TRP A 665 25.87 4.78 -19.35
C TRP A 665 26.67 4.38 -18.10
N ILE A 666 27.09 5.34 -17.26
CA ILE A 666 27.84 5.06 -16.03
C ILE A 666 26.85 4.87 -14.87
N PRO A 667 26.88 3.75 -14.12
CA PRO A 667 25.99 3.53 -12.98
C PRO A 667 26.25 4.55 -11.84
N GLN A 668 25.28 4.68 -10.92
CA GLN A 668 25.52 5.40 -9.66
C GLN A 668 26.57 4.64 -8.83
N PRO A 669 27.45 5.33 -8.07
CA PRO A 669 28.36 4.68 -7.14
C PRO A 669 27.56 3.85 -6.12
N LEU A 670 28.08 2.68 -5.74
CA LEU A 670 27.40 1.78 -4.81
C LEU A 670 27.31 2.43 -3.42
N ILE A 671 28.44 2.87 -2.88
CA ILE A 671 28.59 3.59 -1.61
C ILE A 671 29.74 4.58 -1.68
N LEU A 672 29.60 5.72 -1.01
CA LEU A 672 30.67 6.71 -0.80
C LEU A 672 31.00 6.89 0.70
N PRO A 673 32.21 7.36 1.08
CA PRO A 673 32.64 7.39 2.48
C PRO A 673 31.72 8.15 3.44
N ALA A 674 31.19 9.32 3.03
CA ALA A 674 30.24 10.06 3.84
C ALA A 674 28.89 9.33 4.03
N GLU A 675 28.50 8.45 3.10
CA GLU A 675 27.30 7.62 3.27
C GLU A 675 27.54 6.48 4.28
N VAL A 676 28.78 5.95 4.33
CA VAL A 676 29.19 4.97 5.35
C VAL A 676 29.12 5.60 6.75
N TYR A 677 29.67 6.81 6.95
CA TYR A 677 29.58 7.49 8.25
C TYR A 677 28.13 7.79 8.65
N LYS A 678 27.26 8.18 7.70
CA LYS A 678 25.84 8.48 7.95
C LYS A 678 24.97 7.26 8.33
N VAL A 679 25.45 6.02 8.16
CA VAL A 679 24.68 4.83 8.56
C VAL A 679 25.44 3.86 9.48
N GLY A 680 26.77 3.97 9.54
CA GLY A 680 27.66 3.09 10.31
C GLY A 680 28.26 3.71 11.58
N VAL A 681 27.93 4.98 11.90
CA VAL A 681 28.37 5.67 13.13
C VAL A 681 27.18 6.30 13.84
N THR A 682 27.11 6.14 15.17
CA THR A 682 26.03 6.70 15.99
C THR A 682 26.07 8.23 16.02
N HIS A 683 25.00 8.89 15.58
CA HIS A 683 24.84 10.34 15.67
C HIS A 683 23.38 10.73 15.88
N TYR A 684 23.09 11.40 16.99
CA TYR A 684 21.76 11.94 17.29
C TYR A 684 21.85 13.22 18.12
N PHE A 685 20.82 14.06 18.02
CA PHE A 685 20.81 15.45 18.45
C PHE A 685 19.54 15.81 19.24
N SER A 686 19.68 16.77 20.15
CA SER A 686 18.61 17.29 20.98
C SER A 686 17.84 18.39 20.25
N PHE A 687 16.51 18.24 20.14
CA PHE A 687 15.61 19.27 19.62
C PHE A 687 15.04 20.19 20.72
N LEU A 688 15.55 20.09 21.96
CA LEU A 688 15.00 20.82 23.12
C LEU A 688 14.97 22.33 22.91
N LYS A 689 16.02 22.90 22.30
CA LYS A 689 16.06 24.32 21.97
C LYS A 689 14.95 24.74 21.01
N ALA A 690 14.67 23.94 19.97
CA ALA A 690 13.56 24.20 19.05
C ALA A 690 12.19 24.10 19.76
N ARG A 691 12.05 23.18 20.73
CA ARG A 691 10.85 23.08 21.55
C ARG A 691 10.63 24.30 22.43
N GLU A 692 11.69 24.81 23.07
CA GLU A 692 11.64 25.92 24.02
C GLU A 692 11.52 27.29 23.33
N GLU A 693 12.27 27.53 22.24
CA GLU A 693 12.32 28.82 21.55
C GLU A 693 11.28 28.97 20.44
N LEU A 694 10.90 27.86 19.76
CA LEU A 694 9.96 27.85 18.62
C LEU A 694 8.64 27.13 18.90
N GLY A 695 8.49 26.45 20.04
CA GLY A 695 7.32 25.61 20.33
C GLY A 695 7.28 24.29 19.53
N TYR A 696 8.40 23.85 18.96
CA TYR A 696 8.45 22.62 18.15
C TYR A 696 8.23 21.36 19.00
N VAL A 697 7.13 20.65 18.72
CA VAL A 697 6.84 19.33 19.27
C VAL A 697 6.62 18.37 18.08
N PRO A 698 7.47 17.35 17.88
CA PRO A 698 7.27 16.38 16.80
C PRO A 698 6.01 15.55 17.06
N MET A 699 5.19 15.33 16.03
CA MET A 699 4.09 14.36 16.12
C MET A 699 4.64 12.93 15.99
N PRO A 700 4.08 11.95 16.73
CA PRO A 700 4.53 10.56 16.67
C PRO A 700 4.20 9.92 15.32
N VAL A 701 5.18 9.25 14.70
CA VAL A 701 5.05 8.61 13.39
C VAL A 701 5.35 7.12 13.50
N HIS A 702 4.33 6.27 13.34
CA HIS A 702 4.49 4.81 13.40
C HIS A 702 5.09 4.25 12.10
N VAL A 703 6.10 3.38 12.22
CA VAL A 703 6.81 2.76 11.08
C VAL A 703 5.88 2.05 10.07
N VAL A 704 4.76 1.49 10.54
CA VAL A 704 3.76 0.85 9.66
C VAL A 704 3.07 1.86 8.74
N VAL A 705 2.85 3.10 9.21
CA VAL A 705 2.29 4.21 8.42
C VAL A 705 3.28 4.67 7.37
N VAL A 706 4.56 4.82 7.72
CA VAL A 706 5.65 5.18 6.80
C VAL A 706 5.69 4.26 5.58
N VAL A 707 5.58 2.96 5.81
CA VAL A 707 5.65 1.95 4.76
C VAL A 707 4.36 1.88 3.93
N GLY A 708 3.21 2.35 4.44
CA GLY A 708 1.98 2.49 3.67
C GLY A 708 1.94 3.77 2.82
N ASP A 709 2.36 4.91 3.39
CA ASP A 709 2.28 6.21 2.73
C ASP A 709 3.36 6.42 1.66
N LEU A 710 4.52 5.74 1.76
CA LEU A 710 5.53 5.67 0.68
C LEU A 710 5.00 5.17 -0.68
N TYR A 711 3.81 4.55 -0.73
CA TYR A 711 3.16 4.08 -1.96
C TYR A 711 2.06 5.02 -2.50
N ARG A 712 1.77 6.15 -1.84
CA ARG A 712 0.74 7.09 -2.28
C ARG A 712 1.28 8.52 -2.38
N PRO A 713 1.42 9.10 -3.60
CA PRO A 713 1.54 10.53 -3.77
C PRO A 713 0.15 11.19 -3.56
N SER A 714 -0.35 11.13 -2.31
CA SER A 714 -1.58 11.79 -1.89
C SER A 714 -1.28 12.64 -0.66
N PHE A 715 -0.94 13.91 -0.90
CA PHE A 715 -0.63 14.87 0.16
C PHE A 715 -1.92 15.37 0.84
N SER A 716 -2.66 14.45 1.45
CA SER A 716 -3.97 14.71 2.07
C SER A 716 -4.27 13.70 3.18
N ARG A 717 -3.66 13.88 4.36
CA ARG A 717 -4.10 13.15 5.56
C ARG A 717 -3.99 13.90 6.88
N PHE A 718 -3.04 14.82 7.05
CA PHE A 718 -2.88 15.57 8.30
C PHE A 718 -2.72 17.07 8.07
N LEU A 719 -3.85 17.79 8.05
CA LEU A 719 -4.02 19.19 8.53
C LEU A 719 -5.47 19.66 8.28
N HIS A 720 -6.44 18.84 8.70
CA HIS A 720 -7.86 19.20 8.74
C HIS A 720 -8.31 19.83 10.08
N TYR A 721 -7.39 20.05 11.01
CA TYR A 721 -7.66 20.57 12.35
C TYR A 721 -6.99 21.93 12.58
N THR A 722 -7.56 22.97 11.96
CA THR A 722 -7.71 24.34 12.50
C THR A 722 -8.55 25.14 11.52
N LEU A 723 -9.88 25.14 11.70
CA LEU A 723 -10.86 26.22 11.38
C LEU A 723 -12.28 25.62 11.32
N PRO A 724 -13.29 26.21 11.98
CA PRO A 724 -14.70 25.96 11.63
C PRO A 724 -15.02 26.58 10.26
N PRO A 725 -16.05 26.09 9.53
CA PRO A 725 -16.46 26.68 8.26
C PRO A 725 -16.96 28.12 8.48
N SER A 726 -16.34 29.09 7.81
CA SER A 726 -16.76 30.48 7.86
C SER A 726 -18.12 30.67 7.17
N THR A 727 -18.94 31.55 7.73
CA THR A 727 -20.30 31.82 7.25
C THR A 727 -20.29 32.61 5.94
N ALA A 728 -20.22 31.90 4.81
CA ALA A 728 -20.45 32.49 3.49
C ALA A 728 -21.92 32.94 3.38
N ARG A 729 -22.15 34.26 3.42
CA ARG A 729 -23.48 34.87 3.20
C ARG A 729 -24.06 34.42 1.85
N ALA A 730 -25.31 33.98 1.87
CA ALA A 730 -26.07 33.76 0.64
C ALA A 730 -26.26 35.07 -0.15
N PRO A 731 -26.12 35.07 -1.49
CA PRO A 731 -26.54 36.18 -2.33
C PRO A 731 -28.08 36.29 -2.36
N PRO A 732 -28.65 37.48 -2.62
CA PRO A 732 -30.08 37.71 -2.52
C PRO A 732 -30.86 36.98 -3.63
N ARG A 733 -32.07 36.51 -3.27
CA ARG A 733 -33.02 35.85 -4.18
C ARG A 733 -33.41 36.75 -5.36
N THR A 734 -32.92 36.44 -6.56
CA THR A 734 -33.62 36.75 -7.81
C THR A 734 -34.48 35.56 -8.23
N ARG A 735 -35.70 35.83 -8.69
CA ARG A 735 -36.63 34.81 -9.19
C ARG A 735 -36.22 34.39 -10.59
N GLU A 736 -35.82 33.13 -10.78
CA GLU A 736 -35.97 32.46 -12.08
C GLU A 736 -36.64 31.09 -11.92
N ARG A 737 -37.47 30.75 -12.91
CA ARG A 737 -38.26 29.51 -12.96
C ARG A 737 -37.48 28.48 -13.78
N GLY A 738 -37.33 27.27 -13.26
CA GLY A 738 -36.72 26.17 -14.03
C GLY A 738 -36.50 24.93 -13.17
N ALA A 739 -37.55 24.12 -13.01
CA ALA A 739 -37.41 22.83 -12.33
C ALA A 739 -36.80 21.80 -13.28
N THR A 740 -35.58 21.34 -12.99
CA THR A 740 -35.02 20.11 -13.55
C THR A 740 -35.38 18.94 -12.64
N ALA A 741 -36.28 18.07 -13.10
CA ALA A 741 -36.70 16.90 -12.35
C ALA A 741 -35.57 15.85 -12.29
N ARG A 742 -35.30 15.30 -11.09
CA ARG A 742 -34.60 14.02 -10.97
C ARG A 742 -35.52 12.93 -11.53
N VAL A 743 -34.99 12.07 -12.40
CA VAL A 743 -35.72 10.92 -12.95
C VAL A 743 -35.07 9.65 -12.41
N GLU A 744 -35.59 9.13 -11.31
CA GLU A 744 -35.23 7.79 -10.82
C GLU A 744 -36.00 6.74 -11.63
N MET A 745 -35.28 5.75 -12.17
CA MET A 745 -35.86 4.74 -13.06
C MET A 745 -36.32 3.51 -12.27
N HIS A 746 -37.53 3.56 -11.73
CA HIS A 746 -38.19 2.41 -11.08
C HIS A 746 -38.95 1.54 -12.10
N LEU A 747 -38.20 0.74 -12.88
CA LEU A 747 -38.76 -0.37 -13.66
C LEU A 747 -38.69 -1.68 -12.86
N SER A 748 -39.60 -2.61 -13.11
CA SER A 748 -39.55 -3.96 -12.56
C SER A 748 -38.41 -4.79 -13.18
N ALA A 749 -37.86 -5.76 -12.45
CA ALA A 749 -36.64 -6.48 -12.84
C ALA A 749 -36.74 -7.32 -14.15
N ASN A 750 -37.97 -7.59 -14.61
CA ASN A 750 -38.29 -8.37 -15.81
C ASN A 750 -38.92 -7.52 -16.94
N GLU A 751 -39.07 -6.21 -16.73
CA GLU A 751 -39.80 -5.32 -17.64
C GLU A 751 -39.14 -5.25 -19.02
N GLY A 752 -39.94 -5.41 -20.07
CA GLY A 752 -39.41 -5.47 -21.44
C GLY A 752 -38.56 -6.71 -21.76
N ILE A 753 -38.67 -7.78 -20.95
CA ILE A 753 -38.06 -9.10 -21.19
C ILE A 753 -39.12 -10.20 -21.21
N GLU A 754 -40.03 -10.19 -20.24
CA GLU A 754 -41.05 -11.23 -20.11
C GLU A 754 -41.93 -11.37 -21.37
N GLY A 755 -42.11 -12.61 -21.85
CA GLY A 755 -42.94 -12.91 -23.01
C GLY A 755 -42.35 -12.57 -24.39
N LEU A 756 -41.21 -11.86 -24.44
CA LEU A 756 -40.56 -11.41 -25.69
C LEU A 756 -39.51 -12.40 -26.22
N ARG A 757 -39.11 -12.22 -27.48
CA ARG A 757 -38.14 -13.06 -28.19
C ARG A 757 -36.83 -12.30 -28.42
N PHE A 758 -35.72 -12.97 -28.14
CA PHE A 758 -34.39 -12.41 -28.21
C PHE A 758 -33.48 -13.19 -29.16
N ALA A 759 -32.57 -12.50 -29.84
CA ALA A 759 -31.45 -13.12 -30.53
C ALA A 759 -30.11 -12.56 -30.04
N VAL A 760 -29.16 -13.46 -29.80
CA VAL A 760 -27.83 -13.16 -29.27
C VAL A 760 -26.79 -13.67 -30.26
N THR A 761 -26.07 -12.78 -30.93
CA THR A 761 -24.99 -13.20 -31.83
C THR A 761 -23.70 -13.43 -31.02
N GLY A 762 -22.96 -14.49 -31.32
CA GLY A 762 -21.87 -14.96 -30.46
C GLY A 762 -22.40 -15.62 -29.18
N GLY A 763 -23.66 -16.08 -29.20
CA GLY A 763 -24.38 -16.59 -28.02
C GLY A 763 -23.85 -17.92 -27.48
N GLN A 764 -22.88 -18.58 -28.13
CA GLN A 764 -22.19 -19.77 -27.60
C GLN A 764 -20.79 -19.45 -27.05
N GLY A 765 -20.39 -18.18 -27.03
CA GLY A 765 -19.20 -17.68 -26.35
C GLY A 765 -19.48 -17.15 -24.94
N PHE A 766 -18.41 -16.94 -24.16
CA PHE A 766 -18.41 -16.57 -22.74
C PHE A 766 -19.56 -15.62 -22.29
N VAL A 767 -19.58 -14.36 -22.75
CA VAL A 767 -20.62 -13.37 -22.36
C VAL A 767 -21.98 -13.71 -22.97
N GLY A 768 -22.01 -14.22 -24.20
CA GLY A 768 -23.23 -14.54 -24.92
C GLY A 768 -24.02 -15.68 -24.27
N ALA A 769 -23.34 -16.70 -23.76
CA ALA A 769 -23.97 -17.82 -23.07
C ALA A 769 -24.60 -17.38 -21.74
N ALA A 770 -23.86 -16.61 -20.92
CA ALA A 770 -24.38 -16.06 -19.66
C ALA A 770 -25.62 -15.16 -19.89
N LEU A 771 -25.57 -14.30 -20.91
CA LEU A 771 -26.71 -13.46 -21.30
C LEU A 771 -27.91 -14.31 -21.76
N CYS A 772 -27.71 -15.37 -22.54
CA CYS A 772 -28.80 -16.24 -22.99
C CYS A 772 -29.52 -16.91 -21.81
N LEU A 773 -28.76 -17.38 -20.81
CA LEU A 773 -29.29 -18.02 -19.61
C LEU A 773 -30.06 -17.02 -18.73
N GLU A 774 -29.53 -15.81 -18.53
CA GLU A 774 -30.18 -14.77 -17.73
C GLU A 774 -31.46 -14.22 -18.39
N LEU A 775 -31.50 -14.10 -19.72
CA LEU A 775 -32.72 -13.72 -20.44
C LEU A 775 -33.85 -14.74 -20.24
N LEU A 776 -33.56 -16.05 -20.33
CA LEU A 776 -34.54 -17.09 -20.02
C LEU A 776 -34.97 -17.06 -18.55
N ARG A 777 -34.02 -16.85 -17.62
CA ARG A 777 -34.30 -16.72 -16.18
C ARG A 777 -35.28 -15.59 -15.87
N ARG A 778 -35.26 -14.50 -16.66
CA ARG A 778 -36.17 -13.35 -16.54
C ARG A 778 -37.47 -13.48 -17.36
N GLY A 779 -37.80 -14.68 -17.84
CA GLY A 779 -39.09 -14.95 -18.49
C GLY A 779 -39.14 -14.66 -20.00
N ALA A 780 -38.00 -14.54 -20.68
CA ALA A 780 -37.99 -14.46 -22.14
C ALA A 780 -38.66 -15.69 -22.77
N ARG A 781 -39.54 -15.47 -23.75
CA ARG A 781 -40.34 -16.53 -24.41
C ARG A 781 -39.52 -17.41 -25.35
N GLU A 782 -38.53 -16.84 -26.03
CA GLU A 782 -37.59 -17.58 -26.86
C GLU A 782 -36.26 -16.82 -26.87
N VAL A 783 -35.15 -17.51 -26.61
CA VAL A 783 -33.80 -16.96 -26.79
C VAL A 783 -33.08 -17.76 -27.86
N ARG A 784 -32.59 -17.06 -28.89
CA ARG A 784 -31.89 -17.65 -30.03
C ARG A 784 -30.42 -17.29 -30.00
N SER A 785 -29.55 -18.29 -29.99
CA SER A 785 -28.10 -18.12 -29.98
C SER A 785 -27.56 -18.33 -31.39
N LEU A 786 -27.12 -17.26 -32.06
CA LEU A 786 -26.48 -17.32 -33.39
C LEU A 786 -24.96 -17.37 -33.23
N ASP A 787 -24.32 -18.46 -33.63
CA ASP A 787 -22.86 -18.62 -33.53
C ASP A 787 -22.27 -19.35 -34.75
N LEU A 788 -21.01 -19.07 -35.06
CA LEU A 788 -20.26 -19.78 -36.11
C LEU A 788 -19.96 -21.23 -35.69
N ARG A 789 -19.81 -21.45 -34.38
CA ARG A 789 -19.50 -22.75 -33.78
C ARG A 789 -20.72 -23.67 -33.83
N ALA A 790 -20.54 -24.89 -34.35
CA ALA A 790 -21.55 -25.96 -34.23
C ALA A 790 -21.74 -26.42 -32.77
N ALA A 791 -20.68 -26.38 -31.97
CA ALA A 791 -20.69 -26.67 -30.54
C ALA A 791 -19.57 -25.90 -29.81
N SER A 792 -19.79 -25.63 -28.52
CA SER A 792 -18.87 -25.03 -27.55
C SER A 792 -19.02 -25.73 -26.19
N THR A 793 -18.23 -25.29 -25.21
CA THR A 793 -18.34 -25.75 -23.80
C THR A 793 -19.71 -25.47 -23.19
N TRP A 794 -20.45 -24.50 -23.72
CA TRP A 794 -21.75 -24.04 -23.21
C TRP A 794 -22.96 -24.65 -23.94
N SER A 795 -22.79 -25.28 -25.12
CA SER A 795 -23.92 -25.70 -25.96
C SER A 795 -24.90 -26.62 -25.25
N GLN A 796 -24.40 -27.56 -24.44
CA GLN A 796 -25.27 -28.48 -23.70
C GLN A 796 -26.10 -27.72 -22.65
N GLN A 797 -25.46 -26.90 -21.82
CA GLN A 797 -26.15 -26.08 -20.82
C GLN A 797 -27.17 -25.11 -21.43
N LEU A 798 -26.86 -24.55 -22.61
CA LEU A 798 -27.77 -23.69 -23.36
C LEU A 798 -28.99 -24.46 -23.88
N LEU A 799 -28.79 -25.66 -24.45
CA LEU A 799 -29.88 -26.53 -24.90
C LEU A 799 -30.74 -27.01 -23.73
N ASP A 800 -30.12 -27.46 -22.64
CA ASP A 800 -30.80 -27.95 -21.42
C ASP A 800 -31.65 -26.83 -20.76
N ALA A 801 -31.22 -25.58 -20.87
CA ALA A 801 -31.99 -24.41 -20.43
C ALA A 801 -33.12 -23.99 -21.39
N GLY A 802 -33.14 -24.50 -22.63
CA GLY A 802 -34.15 -24.16 -23.65
C GLY A 802 -33.73 -23.08 -24.65
N VAL A 803 -32.44 -22.71 -24.71
CA VAL A 803 -31.92 -21.77 -25.73
C VAL A 803 -31.85 -22.45 -27.10
N ARG A 804 -32.40 -21.81 -28.12
CA ARG A 804 -32.38 -22.33 -29.49
C ARG A 804 -31.08 -21.97 -30.19
N LEU A 805 -30.22 -22.96 -30.43
CA LEU A 805 -28.95 -22.77 -31.13
C LEU A 805 -29.14 -22.69 -32.65
N PHE A 806 -28.59 -21.64 -33.27
CA PHE A 806 -28.48 -21.46 -34.71
C PHE A 806 -27.01 -21.41 -35.10
N GLN A 807 -26.55 -22.39 -35.88
CA GLN A 807 -25.25 -22.30 -36.52
C GLN A 807 -25.34 -21.41 -37.77
N GLY A 808 -24.51 -20.37 -37.83
CA GLY A 808 -24.48 -19.45 -38.96
C GLY A 808 -23.34 -18.43 -38.89
N ASP A 809 -22.94 -17.91 -40.05
CA ASP A 809 -21.88 -16.91 -40.15
C ASP A 809 -22.49 -15.51 -40.31
N ILE A 810 -22.19 -14.58 -39.41
CA ILE A 810 -22.73 -13.21 -39.50
C ILE A 810 -22.28 -12.46 -40.77
N ARG A 811 -21.23 -12.92 -41.46
CA ARG A 811 -20.81 -12.42 -42.77
C ARG A 811 -21.80 -12.78 -43.89
N LYS A 812 -22.70 -13.74 -43.66
CA LYS A 812 -23.77 -14.15 -44.59
C LYS A 812 -25.12 -13.61 -44.13
N LYS A 813 -25.72 -12.73 -44.93
CA LYS A 813 -27.00 -12.10 -44.59
C LYS A 813 -28.12 -13.12 -44.29
N ASP A 814 -28.21 -14.21 -45.05
CA ASP A 814 -29.25 -15.23 -44.88
C ASP A 814 -29.18 -15.95 -43.53
N ASP A 815 -27.98 -16.18 -43.01
CA ASP A 815 -27.78 -16.82 -41.70
C ASP A 815 -28.29 -15.92 -40.57
N VAL A 816 -28.03 -14.62 -40.67
CA VAL A 816 -28.53 -13.60 -39.72
C VAL A 816 -30.05 -13.47 -39.81
N GLY A 817 -30.61 -13.36 -41.02
CA GLY A 817 -32.05 -13.25 -41.25
C GLY A 817 -32.83 -14.46 -40.72
N ARG A 818 -32.30 -15.69 -40.89
CA ARG A 818 -32.89 -16.91 -40.31
C ARG A 818 -33.00 -16.85 -38.79
N ALA A 819 -31.99 -16.32 -38.10
CA ALA A 819 -32.03 -16.17 -36.65
C ALA A 819 -32.98 -15.05 -36.19
N PHE A 820 -33.00 -13.91 -36.88
CA PHE A 820 -33.68 -12.67 -36.45
C PHE A 820 -35.18 -12.61 -36.80
N ARG A 821 -35.69 -13.54 -37.62
CA ARG A 821 -37.10 -13.53 -38.04
C ARG A 821 -38.08 -13.59 -36.86
N GLY A 822 -38.81 -12.49 -36.63
CA GLY A 822 -39.80 -12.37 -35.56
C GLY A 822 -39.18 -12.34 -34.16
N VAL A 823 -38.07 -11.61 -34.02
CA VAL A 823 -37.35 -11.31 -32.77
C VAL A 823 -37.58 -9.84 -32.40
N ASP A 824 -37.80 -9.54 -31.13
CA ASP A 824 -38.14 -8.20 -30.64
C ASP A 824 -36.89 -7.38 -30.29
N CYS A 825 -35.87 -8.04 -29.75
CA CYS A 825 -34.60 -7.43 -29.35
C CYS A 825 -33.38 -8.30 -29.72
N VAL A 826 -32.34 -7.65 -30.24
CA VAL A 826 -31.07 -8.28 -30.63
C VAL A 826 -29.94 -7.77 -29.74
N PHE A 827 -29.11 -8.71 -29.26
CA PHE A 827 -27.83 -8.45 -28.65
C PHE A 827 -26.71 -8.87 -29.60
N HIS A 828 -25.88 -7.92 -30.03
CA HIS A 828 -24.78 -8.17 -30.97
C HIS A 828 -23.43 -8.23 -30.25
N LEU A 829 -22.96 -9.45 -29.92
CA LEU A 829 -21.67 -9.70 -29.25
C LEU A 829 -20.64 -10.41 -30.16
N ALA A 830 -21.07 -11.00 -31.28
CA ALA A 830 -20.20 -11.71 -32.20
C ALA A 830 -19.08 -10.81 -32.70
N SER A 831 -17.82 -11.19 -32.48
CA SER A 831 -16.67 -10.39 -32.85
C SER A 831 -15.35 -11.16 -32.89
N TYR A 832 -14.44 -10.70 -33.76
CA TYR A 832 -13.15 -11.32 -34.07
C TYR A 832 -11.98 -10.34 -33.86
N GLY A 833 -10.80 -10.86 -33.46
CA GLY A 833 -9.56 -10.07 -33.41
C GLY A 833 -9.11 -9.58 -32.03
N MET A 834 -9.69 -10.09 -30.93
CA MET A 834 -9.44 -9.52 -29.58
C MET A 834 -8.09 -9.90 -28.95
N SER A 835 -7.52 -11.07 -29.28
CA SER A 835 -6.27 -11.56 -28.66
C SER A 835 -5.49 -12.55 -29.54
N GLY A 836 -4.18 -12.64 -29.29
CA GLY A 836 -3.31 -13.63 -29.93
C GLY A 836 -3.26 -13.51 -31.46
N LYS A 837 -3.21 -14.65 -32.15
CA LYS A 837 -3.17 -14.72 -33.62
C LYS A 837 -4.28 -13.93 -34.33
N GLU A 838 -5.48 -13.87 -33.77
CA GLU A 838 -6.62 -13.17 -34.38
C GLU A 838 -6.32 -11.67 -34.61
N MET A 839 -5.52 -11.04 -33.74
CA MET A 839 -5.19 -9.61 -33.82
C MET A 839 -4.37 -9.23 -35.07
N VAL A 840 -3.72 -10.20 -35.71
CA VAL A 840 -2.90 -10.00 -36.90
C VAL A 840 -3.75 -10.06 -38.18
N GLN A 841 -4.94 -10.67 -38.12
CA GLN A 841 -5.82 -10.89 -39.27
C GLN A 841 -6.79 -9.71 -39.51
N ALA A 842 -6.25 -8.54 -39.82
CA ALA A 842 -7.00 -7.29 -39.96
C ALA A 842 -8.20 -7.38 -40.93
N GLY A 843 -8.01 -7.99 -42.11
CA GLY A 843 -9.11 -8.15 -43.09
C GLY A 843 -10.28 -9.00 -42.56
N ARG A 844 -9.99 -10.08 -41.82
CA ARG A 844 -11.01 -10.93 -41.20
C ARG A 844 -11.71 -10.22 -40.03
N ALA A 845 -11.01 -9.35 -39.31
CA ALA A 845 -11.62 -8.48 -38.31
C ALA A 845 -12.62 -7.50 -38.95
N ASP A 846 -12.29 -6.89 -40.09
CA ASP A 846 -13.22 -6.02 -40.83
C ASP A 846 -14.44 -6.79 -41.39
N GLU A 847 -14.22 -7.95 -42.01
CA GLU A 847 -15.33 -8.79 -42.50
C GLU A 847 -16.33 -9.14 -41.38
N VAL A 848 -15.83 -9.58 -40.22
CA VAL A 848 -16.70 -10.01 -39.11
C VAL A 848 -17.29 -8.81 -38.37
N ASN A 849 -16.47 -7.84 -37.99
CA ASN A 849 -16.89 -6.74 -37.11
C ASN A 849 -17.58 -5.60 -37.86
N ILE A 850 -17.24 -5.32 -39.12
CA ILE A 850 -17.91 -4.27 -39.92
C ILE A 850 -18.99 -4.89 -40.79
N ASN A 851 -18.63 -5.76 -41.75
CA ASN A 851 -19.62 -6.29 -42.71
C ASN A 851 -20.66 -7.19 -42.02
N GLY A 852 -20.25 -7.96 -41.01
CA GLY A 852 -21.17 -8.71 -40.14
C GLY A 852 -22.13 -7.81 -39.35
N THR A 853 -21.66 -6.66 -38.84
CA THR A 853 -22.52 -5.65 -38.20
C THR A 853 -23.50 -5.03 -39.20
N CYS A 854 -23.07 -4.75 -40.44
CA CYS A 854 -23.94 -4.28 -41.51
C CYS A 854 -25.06 -5.30 -41.81
N ASN A 855 -24.75 -6.59 -41.90
CA ASN A 855 -25.75 -7.65 -42.08
C ASN A 855 -26.73 -7.74 -40.90
N VAL A 856 -26.24 -7.58 -39.66
CA VAL A 856 -27.06 -7.51 -38.43
C VAL A 856 -28.01 -6.31 -38.49
N LEU A 857 -27.52 -5.13 -38.84
CA LEU A 857 -28.35 -3.94 -39.03
C LEU A 857 -29.39 -4.17 -40.13
N ASP A 858 -29.00 -4.64 -41.32
CA ASP A 858 -29.92 -4.90 -42.43
C ASP A 858 -31.01 -5.92 -42.05
N ALA A 859 -30.66 -7.00 -41.35
CA ALA A 859 -31.62 -7.98 -40.85
C ALA A 859 -32.59 -7.38 -39.82
N CYS A 860 -32.13 -6.50 -38.93
CA CYS A 860 -32.99 -5.76 -38.01
C CYS A 860 -34.03 -4.90 -38.76
N HIS A 861 -33.61 -4.14 -39.78
CA HIS A 861 -34.52 -3.32 -40.59
C HIS A 861 -35.48 -4.15 -41.45
N GLU A 862 -35.05 -5.33 -41.92
CA GLU A 862 -35.83 -6.21 -42.79
C GLU A 862 -36.85 -7.07 -42.02
N HIS A 863 -36.58 -7.39 -40.76
CA HIS A 863 -37.47 -8.20 -39.91
C HIS A 863 -38.21 -7.40 -38.82
N GLY A 864 -38.05 -6.07 -38.79
CA GLY A 864 -38.79 -5.20 -37.87
C GLY A 864 -38.36 -5.30 -36.40
N VAL A 865 -37.07 -5.60 -36.15
CA VAL A 865 -36.51 -5.63 -34.79
C VAL A 865 -36.56 -4.22 -34.20
N ARG A 866 -37.06 -4.09 -32.97
CA ARG A 866 -37.23 -2.78 -32.31
C ARG A 866 -35.99 -2.31 -31.55
N ARG A 867 -35.26 -3.24 -30.92
CA ARG A 867 -34.14 -2.91 -30.02
C ARG A 867 -32.87 -3.65 -30.43
N LEU A 868 -31.75 -2.93 -30.56
CA LEU A 868 -30.42 -3.51 -30.80
C LEU A 868 -29.39 -2.96 -29.80
N VAL A 869 -28.92 -3.84 -28.91
CA VAL A 869 -27.79 -3.54 -28.01
C VAL A 869 -26.52 -4.08 -28.63
N TYR A 870 -25.57 -3.19 -28.94
CA TYR A 870 -24.28 -3.54 -29.53
C TYR A 870 -23.17 -3.54 -28.49
N VAL A 871 -22.42 -4.64 -28.41
CA VAL A 871 -21.25 -4.71 -27.52
C VAL A 871 -20.01 -4.25 -28.28
N SER A 872 -19.55 -3.06 -27.89
CA SER A 872 -18.38 -2.37 -28.41
C SER A 872 -17.15 -2.64 -27.51
N THR A 873 -16.26 -1.66 -27.36
CA THR A 873 -15.04 -1.75 -26.56
C THR A 873 -14.52 -0.36 -26.20
N TYR A 874 -13.82 -0.20 -25.07
CA TYR A 874 -13.13 1.06 -24.77
C TYR A 874 -12.02 1.43 -25.78
N ASN A 875 -11.52 0.46 -26.56
CA ASN A 875 -10.51 0.71 -27.60
C ASN A 875 -11.01 1.64 -28.73
N VAL A 876 -12.31 1.98 -28.81
CA VAL A 876 -12.81 2.97 -29.78
C VAL A 876 -12.40 4.42 -29.46
N VAL A 877 -11.95 4.69 -28.22
CA VAL A 877 -11.36 5.98 -27.78
C VAL A 877 -9.90 5.84 -27.32
N PHE A 878 -9.41 4.63 -27.06
CA PHE A 878 -8.08 4.36 -26.54
C PHE A 878 -7.14 3.76 -27.61
N GLY A 879 -6.11 4.53 -27.97
CA GLY A 879 -5.01 4.10 -28.85
C GLY A 879 -3.63 4.18 -28.19
N GLY A 880 -3.50 3.70 -26.94
CA GLY A 880 -2.20 3.60 -26.26
C GLY A 880 -1.64 4.87 -25.61
N LYS A 881 -2.44 5.95 -25.55
CA LYS A 881 -2.14 7.15 -24.74
C LYS A 881 -2.83 7.05 -23.37
N PRO A 882 -2.24 7.55 -22.26
CA PRO A 882 -2.86 7.47 -20.94
C PRO A 882 -4.23 8.17 -20.88
N ILE A 883 -5.22 7.55 -20.24
CA ILE A 883 -6.54 8.11 -19.97
C ILE A 883 -6.90 7.86 -18.50
N ALA A 884 -7.02 8.92 -17.71
CA ALA A 884 -7.47 8.83 -16.32
C ALA A 884 -8.92 9.32 -16.21
N ASN A 885 -9.82 8.45 -15.75
CA ASN A 885 -11.24 8.75 -15.53
C ASN A 885 -11.96 9.30 -16.78
N GLY A 886 -11.72 8.69 -17.95
CA GLY A 886 -12.34 9.09 -19.22
C GLY A 886 -13.86 8.87 -19.23
N ASN A 887 -14.61 9.62 -20.05
CA ASN A 887 -16.07 9.48 -20.17
C ASN A 887 -16.52 9.49 -21.64
N GLU A 888 -17.83 9.39 -21.87
CA GLU A 888 -18.45 9.32 -23.21
C GLU A 888 -18.23 10.55 -24.09
N ALA A 889 -17.79 11.69 -23.52
CA ALA A 889 -17.44 12.88 -24.29
C ALA A 889 -16.07 12.79 -24.99
N LEU A 890 -15.28 11.75 -24.71
CA LEU A 890 -14.03 11.49 -25.43
C LEU A 890 -14.29 11.23 -26.92
N PRO A 891 -13.55 11.88 -27.83
CA PRO A 891 -13.70 11.65 -29.26
C PRO A 891 -13.25 10.24 -29.63
N TYR A 892 -13.85 9.67 -30.68
CA TYR A 892 -13.35 8.45 -31.31
C TYR A 892 -11.88 8.60 -31.66
N PHE A 893 -11.10 7.57 -31.40
CA PHE A 893 -9.69 7.53 -31.78
C PHE A 893 -9.59 7.54 -33.32
N PRO A 894 -8.61 8.25 -33.93
CA PRO A 894 -8.51 8.32 -35.39
C PRO A 894 -8.37 6.93 -36.02
N ILE A 895 -9.14 6.67 -37.08
CA ILE A 895 -9.22 5.34 -37.73
C ILE A 895 -7.86 4.87 -38.25
N GLU A 896 -7.02 5.79 -38.72
CA GLU A 896 -5.68 5.52 -39.26
C GLU A 896 -4.63 5.24 -38.16
N ASP A 897 -4.79 5.82 -36.96
CA ASP A 897 -3.81 5.74 -35.86
C ASP A 897 -3.99 4.51 -34.94
N HIS A 898 -5.03 3.70 -35.15
CA HIS A 898 -5.40 2.62 -34.23
C HIS A 898 -4.29 1.57 -34.05
N VAL A 899 -3.99 1.26 -32.77
CA VAL A 899 -2.94 0.30 -32.39
C VAL A 899 -3.27 -1.17 -32.69
N ASP A 900 -4.54 -1.50 -32.95
CA ASP A 900 -4.98 -2.81 -33.46
C ASP A 900 -6.23 -2.72 -34.35
N ALA A 901 -6.38 -3.71 -35.23
CA ALA A 901 -7.50 -3.78 -36.17
C ALA A 901 -8.85 -4.10 -35.51
N TYR A 902 -8.86 -4.67 -34.30
CA TYR A 902 -10.10 -4.91 -33.57
C TYR A 902 -10.69 -3.58 -33.07
N GLY A 903 -9.92 -2.74 -32.38
CA GLY A 903 -10.34 -1.40 -31.97
C GLY A 903 -10.86 -0.58 -33.15
N ARG A 904 -10.12 -0.59 -34.27
CA ARG A 904 -10.51 0.13 -35.50
C ARG A 904 -11.85 -0.36 -36.04
N SER A 905 -11.99 -1.67 -36.25
CA SER A 905 -13.20 -2.25 -36.82
C SER A 905 -14.42 -2.10 -35.89
N LYS A 906 -14.23 -2.19 -34.56
CA LYS A 906 -15.27 -1.89 -33.57
C LYS A 906 -15.67 -0.42 -33.54
N SER A 907 -14.73 0.52 -33.75
CA SER A 907 -14.99 1.96 -33.84
C SER A 907 -15.88 2.31 -35.04
N VAL A 908 -15.56 1.77 -36.22
CA VAL A 908 -16.39 1.91 -37.43
C VAL A 908 -17.78 1.31 -37.21
N ALA A 909 -17.85 0.10 -36.67
CA ALA A 909 -19.12 -0.59 -36.43
C ALA A 909 -20.00 0.09 -35.35
N GLU A 910 -19.41 0.65 -34.29
CA GLU A 910 -20.15 1.45 -33.30
C GLU A 910 -20.81 2.67 -33.95
N GLN A 911 -20.05 3.42 -34.76
CA GLN A 911 -20.57 4.57 -35.49
C GLN A 911 -21.70 4.19 -36.46
N LEU A 912 -21.61 3.04 -37.14
CA LEU A 912 -22.67 2.54 -38.02
C LEU A 912 -23.95 2.14 -37.24
N VAL A 913 -23.81 1.51 -36.07
CA VAL A 913 -24.95 1.15 -35.21
C VAL A 913 -25.64 2.39 -34.66
N LEU A 914 -24.89 3.34 -34.10
CA LEU A 914 -25.47 4.56 -33.53
C LEU A 914 -26.08 5.47 -34.61
N LYS A 915 -25.47 5.55 -35.80
CA LYS A 915 -26.05 6.26 -36.97
C LYS A 915 -27.32 5.59 -37.52
N SER A 916 -27.57 4.33 -37.18
CA SER A 916 -28.80 3.61 -37.57
C SER A 916 -29.95 3.77 -36.57
N ASN A 917 -29.73 4.42 -35.42
CA ASN A 917 -30.75 4.69 -34.42
C ASN A 917 -31.93 5.49 -35.01
N GLY A 918 -33.16 5.08 -34.72
CA GLY A 918 -34.39 5.74 -35.15
C GLY A 918 -34.79 5.48 -36.60
N ARG A 919 -34.06 4.66 -37.36
CA ARG A 919 -34.48 4.22 -38.70
C ARG A 919 -35.75 3.37 -38.63
N THR A 920 -36.63 3.52 -39.61
CA THR A 920 -37.86 2.74 -39.75
C THR A 920 -37.60 1.38 -40.41
N ALA A 921 -38.39 0.36 -40.07
CA ALA A 921 -38.32 -0.94 -40.73
C ALA A 921 -38.77 -0.86 -42.21
N LYS A 922 -38.30 -1.79 -43.04
CA LYS A 922 -38.67 -1.87 -44.47
C LYS A 922 -40.11 -2.35 -44.66
N SER A 923 -40.58 -3.25 -43.80
CA SER A 923 -41.92 -3.86 -43.85
C SER A 923 -43.01 -2.99 -43.23
N ASP A 924 -42.66 -2.15 -42.25
CA ASP A 924 -43.59 -1.30 -41.50
C ASP A 924 -42.90 0.02 -41.15
N LYS A 925 -43.46 1.14 -41.64
CA LYS A 925 -42.92 2.48 -41.40
C LYS A 925 -43.22 3.03 -40.00
N SER A 926 -44.10 2.38 -39.23
CA SER A 926 -44.39 2.77 -37.84
C SER A 926 -43.36 2.19 -36.85
N THR A 927 -42.87 0.97 -37.10
CA THR A 927 -41.79 0.35 -36.32
C THR A 927 -40.45 1.04 -36.56
N ARG A 928 -39.78 1.45 -35.47
CA ARG A 928 -38.43 2.04 -35.47
C ARG A 928 -37.42 1.12 -34.76
N LEU A 929 -36.18 1.15 -35.23
CA LEU A 929 -35.05 0.48 -34.59
C LEU A 929 -34.33 1.46 -33.67
N TYR A 930 -34.39 1.22 -32.36
CA TYR A 930 -33.59 1.92 -31.36
C TYR A 930 -32.30 1.14 -31.08
N THR A 931 -31.16 1.85 -31.07
CA THR A 931 -29.84 1.24 -30.89
C THR A 931 -29.05 1.91 -29.77
N CYS A 932 -28.21 1.14 -29.06
CA CYS A 932 -27.21 1.67 -28.13
C CYS A 932 -25.91 0.85 -28.19
N ALA A 933 -24.82 1.44 -27.67
CA ALA A 933 -23.51 0.81 -27.64
C ALA A 933 -22.96 0.69 -26.20
N ILE A 934 -22.55 -0.51 -25.82
CA ILE A 934 -21.93 -0.79 -24.53
C ILE A 934 -20.42 -0.97 -24.74
N ARG A 935 -19.61 -0.15 -24.07
CA ARG A 935 -18.14 -0.17 -24.09
C ARG A 935 -17.63 -0.83 -22.79
N PRO A 936 -17.59 -2.17 -22.71
CA PRO A 936 -17.10 -2.85 -21.52
C PRO A 936 -15.59 -2.64 -21.35
N ALA A 937 -15.16 -2.61 -20.09
CA ALA A 937 -13.77 -2.77 -19.67
C ALA A 937 -13.25 -4.20 -19.94
N ALA A 938 -12.07 -4.56 -19.41
CA ALA A 938 -11.54 -5.93 -19.54
C ALA A 938 -12.44 -6.93 -18.81
N ILE A 939 -12.96 -7.92 -19.56
CA ILE A 939 -14.00 -8.84 -19.06
C ILE A 939 -13.36 -10.07 -18.41
N TYR A 940 -13.81 -10.44 -17.22
CA TYR A 940 -13.34 -11.65 -16.51
C TYR A 940 -14.48 -12.38 -15.79
N GLY A 941 -14.26 -13.67 -15.50
CA GLY A 941 -15.22 -14.51 -14.79
C GLY A 941 -15.00 -16.02 -15.02
N PRO A 942 -15.81 -16.88 -14.35
CA PRO A 942 -15.86 -18.32 -14.59
C PRO A 942 -16.22 -18.64 -16.04
N GLY A 943 -15.32 -19.32 -16.77
CA GLY A 943 -15.59 -19.70 -18.17
C GLY A 943 -15.04 -18.77 -19.25
N GLU A 944 -14.16 -17.82 -18.90
CA GLU A 944 -13.42 -17.02 -19.89
C GLU A 944 -12.57 -17.93 -20.82
N GLU A 945 -12.77 -17.81 -22.14
CA GLU A 945 -12.23 -18.73 -23.15
C GLU A 945 -11.13 -18.14 -24.06
N ARG A 946 -10.76 -16.87 -23.93
CA ARG A 946 -9.89 -16.18 -24.91
C ARG A 946 -8.56 -15.70 -24.32
N HIS A 947 -8.58 -14.95 -23.23
CA HIS A 947 -7.39 -14.30 -22.67
C HIS A 947 -6.67 -15.19 -21.64
N LEU A 948 -7.37 -15.62 -20.59
CA LEU A 948 -6.83 -16.43 -19.50
C LEU A 948 -6.31 -17.80 -19.95
N PRO A 949 -6.96 -18.57 -20.87
CA PRO A 949 -6.40 -19.83 -21.33
C PRO A 949 -5.04 -19.66 -22.02
N ARG A 950 -4.86 -18.60 -22.82
CA ARG A 950 -3.58 -18.29 -23.47
C ARG A 950 -2.50 -17.94 -22.45
N ILE A 951 -2.82 -17.05 -21.51
CA ILE A 951 -1.91 -16.64 -20.43
C ILE A 951 -1.50 -17.85 -19.57
N LEU A 952 -2.45 -18.71 -19.20
CA LEU A 952 -2.19 -19.92 -18.43
C LEU A 952 -1.40 -20.97 -19.24
N SER A 953 -1.61 -21.07 -20.55
CA SER A 953 -0.78 -21.91 -21.42
C SER A 953 0.68 -21.45 -21.45
N LEU A 954 0.92 -20.13 -21.50
CA LEU A 954 2.27 -19.58 -21.39
C LEU A 954 2.87 -19.81 -19.99
N ALA A 955 2.06 -19.72 -18.94
CA ALA A 955 2.49 -19.99 -17.55
C ALA A 955 2.87 -21.46 -17.33
N LYS A 956 2.08 -22.41 -17.85
CA LYS A 956 2.39 -23.85 -17.87
C LYS A 956 3.74 -24.13 -18.56
N LEU A 957 4.00 -23.47 -19.69
CA LEU A 957 5.27 -23.59 -20.41
C LEU A 957 6.44 -22.87 -19.71
N GLY A 958 6.20 -22.03 -18.70
CA GLY A 958 7.21 -21.23 -18.02
C GLY A 958 7.66 -19.99 -18.81
N LEU A 959 6.83 -19.49 -19.73
CA LEU A 959 7.13 -18.37 -20.63
C LEU A 959 6.68 -16.99 -20.11
N THR A 960 6.12 -16.93 -18.91
CA THR A 960 5.65 -15.68 -18.27
C THR A 960 6.71 -15.05 -17.38
N PHE A 961 7.74 -14.48 -17.99
CA PHE A 961 8.91 -13.92 -17.28
C PHE A 961 8.67 -12.54 -16.64
N PHE A 962 7.89 -11.70 -17.34
CA PHE A 962 7.85 -10.26 -17.08
C PHE A 962 6.44 -9.76 -16.73
N LYS A 963 6.36 -8.82 -15.78
CA LYS A 963 5.28 -7.84 -15.67
C LYS A 963 5.56 -6.70 -16.66
N ILE A 964 4.52 -5.99 -17.11
CA ILE A 964 4.64 -4.95 -18.14
C ILE A 964 3.99 -3.67 -17.63
N GLY A 965 4.72 -2.56 -17.72
CA GLY A 965 4.33 -1.30 -17.11
C GLY A 965 4.62 -1.23 -15.61
N GLY A 966 4.56 -0.03 -15.04
CA GLY A 966 4.77 0.20 -13.61
C GLY A 966 3.63 -0.33 -12.74
N SER A 967 3.88 -0.41 -11.42
CA SER A 967 2.86 -0.80 -10.42
C SER A 967 1.74 0.24 -10.26
N ASP A 968 2.00 1.47 -10.69
CA ASP A 968 1.09 2.61 -10.77
C ASP A 968 0.13 2.55 -11.96
N VAL A 969 0.38 1.68 -12.96
CA VAL A 969 -0.50 1.50 -14.11
C VAL A 969 -1.84 0.93 -13.65
N LYS A 970 -2.94 1.64 -13.94
CA LYS A 970 -4.31 1.25 -13.61
C LYS A 970 -5.15 0.99 -14.85
N THR A 971 -5.92 -0.08 -14.79
CA THR A 971 -6.80 -0.58 -15.84
C THR A 971 -8.15 -0.97 -15.23
N ASP A 972 -9.25 -0.71 -15.93
CA ASP A 972 -10.57 -1.19 -15.52
C ASP A 972 -10.81 -2.65 -15.89
N TRP A 973 -11.58 -3.32 -15.03
CA TRP A 973 -12.13 -4.64 -15.25
C TRP A 973 -13.65 -4.61 -15.04
N VAL A 974 -14.35 -5.56 -15.67
CA VAL A 974 -15.78 -5.82 -15.46
C VAL A 974 -16.02 -7.31 -15.28
N TYR A 975 -16.67 -7.68 -14.18
CA TYR A 975 -17.08 -9.06 -13.95
C TYR A 975 -18.24 -9.44 -14.87
N ILE A 976 -18.27 -10.69 -15.36
CA ILE A 976 -19.25 -11.12 -16.37
C ILE A 976 -20.71 -10.84 -15.96
N ASP A 977 -21.10 -11.12 -14.71
CA ASP A 977 -22.49 -10.93 -14.29
C ASP A 977 -22.88 -9.44 -14.23
N ASN A 978 -21.92 -8.56 -13.87
CA ASN A 978 -22.10 -7.10 -13.93
C ASN A 978 -22.26 -6.63 -15.38
N LEU A 979 -21.50 -7.20 -16.32
CA LEU A 979 -21.67 -6.90 -17.75
C LEU A 979 -23.02 -7.39 -18.29
N VAL A 980 -23.46 -8.60 -17.93
CA VAL A 980 -24.77 -9.13 -18.33
C VAL A 980 -25.90 -8.23 -17.80
N LEU A 981 -25.80 -7.78 -16.55
CA LEU A 981 -26.72 -6.78 -15.99
C LEU A 981 -26.73 -5.48 -16.81
N ALA A 982 -25.56 -4.93 -17.14
CA ALA A 982 -25.46 -3.71 -17.95
C ALA A 982 -26.09 -3.87 -19.34
N LEU A 983 -25.93 -5.02 -19.99
CA LEU A 983 -26.58 -5.32 -21.28
C LEU A 983 -28.11 -5.35 -21.14
N ILE A 984 -28.61 -6.00 -20.08
CA ILE A 984 -30.05 -6.05 -19.79
C ILE A 984 -30.61 -4.65 -19.55
N LEU A 985 -29.98 -3.86 -18.67
CA LEU A 985 -30.38 -2.47 -18.38
C LEU A 985 -30.33 -1.60 -19.64
N ALA A 986 -29.34 -1.80 -20.52
CA ALA A 986 -29.27 -1.11 -21.81
C ALA A 986 -30.44 -1.48 -22.74
N SER A 987 -30.91 -2.74 -22.73
CA SER A 987 -32.10 -3.16 -23.48
C SER A 987 -33.42 -2.62 -22.90
N MET A 988 -33.47 -2.38 -21.59
CA MET A 988 -34.59 -1.73 -20.90
C MET A 988 -34.60 -0.22 -21.17
N GLY A 989 -33.43 0.43 -21.20
CA GLY A 989 -33.27 1.84 -21.58
C GLY A 989 -33.62 2.15 -23.05
N LEU A 990 -33.84 1.13 -23.88
CA LEU A 990 -34.34 1.22 -25.26
C LEU A 990 -35.87 1.00 -25.38
N LEU A 991 -36.60 0.84 -24.28
CA LEU A 991 -38.07 0.72 -24.30
C LEU A 991 -38.73 2.07 -24.65
N ASP A 992 -39.69 2.02 -25.59
CA ASP A 992 -40.45 3.15 -26.11
C ASP A 992 -41.91 3.18 -25.64
N ASP A 993 -42.31 2.21 -24.81
CA ASP A 993 -43.68 1.91 -24.38
C ASP A 993 -43.92 2.07 -22.86
N ILE A 994 -42.94 2.61 -22.12
CA ILE A 994 -43.05 2.83 -20.66
C ILE A 994 -44.19 3.83 -20.36
N PRO A 995 -45.15 3.49 -19.47
CA PRO A 995 -46.20 4.42 -19.02
C PRO A 995 -45.64 5.76 -18.52
N ASP A 996 -46.40 6.83 -18.74
CA ASP A 996 -46.08 8.22 -18.38
C ASP A 996 -44.82 8.85 -19.03
N ARG A 997 -43.99 8.10 -19.77
CA ARG A 997 -42.72 8.59 -20.35
C ARG A 997 -42.81 8.92 -21.85
N LYS A 998 -43.50 10.02 -22.21
CA LYS A 998 -43.54 10.52 -23.60
C LYS A 998 -42.19 11.10 -24.04
N GLY A 999 -41.40 10.33 -24.79
CA GLY A 999 -40.12 10.78 -25.36
C GLY A 999 -39.40 9.70 -26.17
N THR A 1000 -38.21 10.01 -26.67
CA THR A 1000 -37.28 8.97 -27.18
C THR A 1000 -36.72 8.14 -26.02
N PRO A 1001 -36.48 6.83 -26.18
CA PRO A 1001 -35.86 6.01 -25.15
C PRO A 1001 -34.50 6.57 -24.70
N VAL A 1002 -34.18 6.45 -23.41
CA VAL A 1002 -32.97 7.10 -22.82
C VAL A 1002 -31.69 6.62 -23.49
N ALA A 1003 -31.58 5.31 -23.75
CA ALA A 1003 -30.40 4.72 -24.36
C ALA A 1003 -30.28 4.94 -25.87
N ALA A 1004 -31.31 5.51 -26.53
CA ALA A 1004 -31.38 5.60 -27.98
C ALA A 1004 -30.27 6.48 -28.57
N GLY A 1005 -29.40 5.89 -29.37
CA GLY A 1005 -28.26 6.56 -30.00
C GLY A 1005 -27.08 6.81 -29.04
N GLN A 1006 -27.12 6.26 -27.83
CA GLN A 1006 -26.10 6.50 -26.80
C GLN A 1006 -25.05 5.38 -26.73
N ALA A 1007 -23.84 5.77 -26.34
CA ALA A 1007 -22.81 4.86 -25.85
C ALA A 1007 -22.66 4.97 -24.32
N TYR A 1008 -22.15 3.91 -23.68
CA TYR A 1008 -21.92 3.82 -22.23
C TYR A 1008 -20.65 3.03 -21.89
N PHE A 1009 -19.80 3.55 -20.99
CA PHE A 1009 -18.71 2.78 -20.38
C PHE A 1009 -19.20 1.93 -19.20
N ILE A 1010 -18.77 0.67 -19.16
CA ILE A 1010 -19.15 -0.30 -18.11
C ILE A 1010 -17.91 -0.93 -17.48
N CYS A 1011 -17.74 -0.71 -16.18
CA CYS A 1011 -16.68 -1.30 -15.33
C CYS A 1011 -17.20 -1.59 -13.91
N ASP A 1012 -16.39 -2.26 -13.09
CA ASP A 1012 -16.70 -2.54 -11.67
C ASP A 1012 -16.34 -1.35 -10.73
N GLY A 1013 -15.87 -0.22 -11.26
CA GLY A 1013 -15.56 0.99 -10.49
C GLY A 1013 -14.28 0.93 -9.63
N SER A 1014 -13.40 -0.05 -9.84
CA SER A 1014 -12.16 -0.23 -9.07
C SER A 1014 -10.92 -0.34 -9.98
N PRO A 1015 -10.39 0.78 -10.52
CA PRO A 1015 -9.22 0.79 -11.40
C PRO A 1015 -7.99 0.20 -10.71
N CYS A 1016 -7.44 -0.89 -11.25
CA CYS A 1016 -6.43 -1.70 -10.59
C CYS A 1016 -5.29 -2.10 -11.55
N ASN A 1017 -4.14 -2.49 -11.00
CA ASN A 1017 -3.05 -3.02 -11.83
C ASN A 1017 -3.36 -4.47 -12.23
N THR A 1018 -3.39 -4.75 -13.54
CA THR A 1018 -3.72 -6.09 -14.08
C THR A 1018 -2.86 -7.21 -13.48
N PHE A 1019 -1.56 -6.98 -13.22
CA PHE A 1019 -0.69 -8.03 -12.68
C PHE A 1019 -0.95 -8.34 -11.21
N GLU A 1020 -1.34 -7.34 -10.41
CA GLU A 1020 -1.68 -7.55 -8.99
C GLU A 1020 -3.12 -8.03 -8.80
N PHE A 1021 -4.06 -7.56 -9.64
CA PHE A 1021 -5.48 -7.91 -9.53
C PHE A 1021 -5.77 -9.35 -9.94
N ILE A 1022 -5.44 -9.75 -11.17
CA ILE A 1022 -5.87 -11.05 -11.72
C ILE A 1022 -4.72 -12.02 -11.96
N ILE A 1023 -3.59 -11.57 -12.53
CA ILE A 1023 -2.51 -12.49 -12.95
C ILE A 1023 -1.81 -13.14 -11.75
N SER A 1024 -1.32 -12.35 -10.79
CA SER A 1024 -0.56 -12.88 -9.65
C SER A 1024 -1.42 -13.75 -8.72
N PRO A 1025 -2.66 -13.38 -8.35
CA PRO A 1025 -3.52 -14.23 -7.53
C PRO A 1025 -3.89 -15.54 -8.24
N LEU A 1026 -4.22 -15.50 -9.53
CA LEU A 1026 -4.52 -16.69 -10.32
C LEU A 1026 -3.32 -17.63 -10.42
N PHE A 1027 -2.11 -17.10 -10.68
CA PHE A 1027 -0.90 -17.91 -10.80
C PHE A 1027 -0.51 -18.56 -9.47
N ARG A 1028 -0.58 -17.81 -8.35
CA ARG A 1028 -0.34 -18.36 -7.01
C ARG A 1028 -1.34 -19.48 -6.69
N SER A 1029 -2.63 -19.24 -6.93
CA SER A 1029 -3.72 -20.17 -6.62
C SER A 1029 -3.71 -21.44 -7.48
N LEU A 1030 -3.09 -21.39 -8.66
CA LEU A 1030 -2.85 -22.54 -9.54
C LEU A 1030 -1.44 -23.14 -9.38
N GLY A 1031 -0.58 -22.56 -8.54
CA GLY A 1031 0.78 -23.04 -8.31
C GLY A 1031 1.75 -22.84 -9.48
N TYR A 1032 1.53 -21.83 -10.33
CA TYR A 1032 2.44 -21.42 -11.41
C TYR A 1032 3.42 -20.34 -10.92
N ALA A 1033 4.55 -20.19 -11.62
CA ALA A 1033 5.55 -19.18 -11.31
C ALA A 1033 5.03 -17.77 -11.66
N VAL A 1034 4.98 -16.88 -10.67
CA VAL A 1034 4.57 -15.47 -10.86
C VAL A 1034 5.73 -14.67 -11.47
N PRO A 1035 5.51 -13.87 -12.53
CA PRO A 1035 6.53 -12.97 -13.06
C PRO A 1035 7.01 -11.98 -11.98
N ARG A 1036 8.33 -11.89 -11.78
CA ARG A 1036 8.95 -11.01 -10.76
C ARG A 1036 9.66 -9.80 -11.33
N VAL A 1037 10.07 -9.85 -12.60
CA VAL A 1037 10.79 -8.77 -13.28
C VAL A 1037 9.76 -7.87 -13.95
N THR A 1038 9.87 -6.55 -13.78
CA THR A 1038 9.04 -5.58 -14.50
C THR A 1038 9.78 -5.04 -15.71
N LEU A 1039 9.11 -5.07 -16.86
CA LEU A 1039 9.60 -4.56 -18.14
C LEU A 1039 8.93 -3.21 -18.44
N ASP A 1040 9.74 -2.21 -18.75
CA ASP A 1040 9.24 -0.90 -19.18
C ASP A 1040 8.43 -1.02 -20.49
N THR A 1041 7.37 -0.22 -20.59
CA THR A 1041 6.42 -0.25 -21.72
C THR A 1041 7.12 0.01 -23.06
N SER A 1042 8.16 0.84 -23.14
CA SER A 1042 8.92 1.10 -24.37
C SER A 1042 9.74 -0.12 -24.83
N VAL A 1043 10.34 -0.85 -23.88
CA VAL A 1043 11.08 -2.08 -24.15
C VAL A 1043 10.12 -3.21 -24.53
N ALA A 1044 8.99 -3.33 -23.82
CA ALA A 1044 7.92 -4.27 -24.13
C ALA A 1044 7.36 -4.04 -25.54
N LEU A 1045 7.13 -2.79 -25.95
CA LEU A 1045 6.70 -2.45 -27.31
C LEU A 1045 7.73 -2.90 -28.36
N THR A 1046 9.02 -2.67 -28.10
CA THR A 1046 10.10 -3.08 -29.02
C THR A 1046 10.13 -4.60 -29.21
N ILE A 1047 10.03 -5.37 -28.12
CA ILE A 1047 9.95 -6.84 -28.16
C ILE A 1047 8.67 -7.29 -28.89
N SER A 1048 7.53 -6.66 -28.61
CA SER A 1048 6.25 -7.03 -29.24
C SER A 1048 6.21 -6.77 -30.75
N ARG A 1049 6.97 -5.79 -31.25
CA ARG A 1049 7.14 -5.56 -32.71
C ARG A 1049 7.89 -6.69 -33.39
N VAL A 1050 8.85 -7.33 -32.71
CA VAL A 1050 9.53 -8.53 -33.22
C VAL A 1050 8.56 -9.71 -33.29
N PHE A 1051 7.74 -9.93 -32.26
CA PHE A 1051 6.70 -10.96 -32.29
C PHE A 1051 5.61 -10.70 -33.33
N LEU A 1052 5.25 -9.44 -33.57
CA LEU A 1052 4.35 -9.05 -34.65
C LEU A 1052 4.98 -9.38 -36.02
N LEU A 1053 6.24 -8.98 -36.26
CA LEU A 1053 6.96 -9.29 -37.51
C LEU A 1053 7.02 -10.81 -37.77
N ILE A 1054 7.38 -11.61 -36.77
CA ILE A 1054 7.39 -13.07 -36.86
C ILE A 1054 5.98 -13.59 -37.22
N SER A 1055 4.94 -13.09 -36.55
CA SER A 1055 3.54 -13.50 -36.82
C SER A 1055 3.11 -13.15 -38.25
N THR A 1056 3.54 -12.00 -38.77
CA THR A 1056 3.29 -11.57 -40.15
C THR A 1056 4.04 -12.43 -41.18
N LEU A 1057 5.29 -12.84 -40.91
CA LEU A 1057 6.01 -13.77 -41.79
C LEU A 1057 5.32 -15.14 -41.90
N PHE A 1058 4.67 -15.58 -40.82
CA PHE A 1058 3.88 -16.83 -40.79
C PHE A 1058 2.39 -16.64 -41.16
N TYR A 1059 1.98 -15.47 -41.66
CA TYR A 1059 0.57 -15.14 -41.92
C TYR A 1059 -0.19 -16.17 -42.79
N PRO A 1060 0.37 -16.73 -43.89
CA PRO A 1060 -0.33 -17.73 -44.70
C PRO A 1060 -0.67 -19.03 -43.95
N TRP A 1061 0.06 -19.33 -42.87
CA TRP A 1061 -0.10 -20.55 -42.08
C TRP A 1061 -0.67 -20.27 -40.68
N LEU A 1062 -1.08 -19.04 -40.36
CA LEU A 1062 -1.38 -18.61 -39.00
C LEU A 1062 -2.45 -19.47 -38.31
N ASP A 1063 -3.50 -19.87 -39.04
CA ASP A 1063 -4.60 -20.72 -38.56
C ASP A 1063 -4.16 -22.18 -38.26
N SER A 1064 -2.95 -22.56 -38.63
CA SER A 1064 -2.43 -23.92 -38.43
C SER A 1064 -2.08 -24.19 -36.96
N LYS A 1065 -2.50 -25.36 -36.45
CA LYS A 1065 -2.38 -25.75 -35.03
C LYS A 1065 -0.93 -25.84 -34.50
N TRP A 1066 0.03 -26.18 -35.36
CA TRP A 1066 1.46 -26.28 -35.03
C TRP A 1066 2.17 -24.94 -34.77
N ILE A 1067 1.64 -23.81 -35.26
CA ILE A 1067 2.26 -22.50 -35.03
C ILE A 1067 1.87 -22.01 -33.63
N PRO A 1068 2.83 -21.61 -32.77
CA PRO A 1068 2.52 -21.13 -31.43
C PRO A 1068 1.71 -19.83 -31.45
N GLN A 1069 1.04 -19.51 -30.34
CA GLN A 1069 0.46 -18.18 -30.14
C GLN A 1069 1.59 -17.15 -29.97
N PRO A 1070 1.43 -15.90 -30.49
CA PRO A 1070 2.39 -14.84 -30.20
C PRO A 1070 2.42 -14.57 -28.70
N LEU A 1071 3.63 -14.47 -28.16
CA LEU A 1071 3.89 -14.33 -26.73
C LEU A 1071 3.37 -12.98 -26.21
N ILE A 1072 3.56 -11.91 -27.00
CA ILE A 1072 2.89 -10.62 -26.81
C ILE A 1072 2.85 -9.80 -28.12
N LEU A 1073 1.78 -9.03 -28.32
CA LEU A 1073 1.62 -8.09 -29.45
C LEU A 1073 1.52 -6.62 -28.97
N PRO A 1074 1.82 -5.60 -29.81
CA PRO A 1074 1.91 -4.21 -29.38
C PRO A 1074 0.66 -3.66 -28.67
N ALA A 1075 -0.53 -3.96 -29.18
CA ALA A 1075 -1.77 -3.55 -28.52
C ALA A 1075 -2.01 -4.26 -27.19
N GLU A 1076 -1.48 -5.46 -26.98
CA GLU A 1076 -1.53 -6.13 -25.68
C GLU A 1076 -0.57 -5.46 -24.68
N VAL A 1077 0.58 -4.94 -25.13
CA VAL A 1077 1.46 -4.08 -24.32
C VAL A 1077 0.72 -2.80 -23.88
N TYR A 1078 0.04 -2.10 -24.80
CA TYR A 1078 -0.74 -0.90 -24.45
C TYR A 1078 -1.88 -1.22 -23.47
N LYS A 1079 -2.56 -2.37 -23.61
CA LYS A 1079 -3.66 -2.83 -22.73
C LYS A 1079 -3.24 -3.19 -21.30
N VAL A 1080 -1.96 -3.38 -21.00
CA VAL A 1080 -1.49 -3.66 -19.62
C VAL A 1080 -0.43 -2.70 -19.09
N GLY A 1081 0.27 -1.98 -19.98
CA GLY A 1081 1.42 -1.12 -19.66
C GLY A 1081 1.15 0.38 -19.75
N VAL A 1082 -0.10 0.80 -20.02
CA VAL A 1082 -0.52 2.21 -20.05
C VAL A 1082 -1.81 2.39 -19.25
N THR A 1083 -1.85 3.39 -18.37
CA THR A 1083 -3.03 3.69 -17.54
C THR A 1083 -4.22 4.08 -18.41
N HIS A 1084 -5.32 3.32 -18.32
CA HIS A 1084 -6.60 3.66 -18.94
C HIS A 1084 -7.76 3.15 -18.09
N TYR A 1085 -8.59 4.09 -17.61
CA TYR A 1085 -9.82 3.79 -16.88
C TYR A 1085 -10.89 4.85 -17.14
N PHE A 1086 -12.14 4.44 -17.03
CA PHE A 1086 -13.32 5.16 -17.51
C PHE A 1086 -14.40 5.24 -16.44
N SER A 1087 -15.12 6.35 -16.44
CA SER A 1087 -16.26 6.63 -15.60
C SER A 1087 -17.50 5.91 -16.12
N PHE A 1088 -18.13 5.09 -15.29
CA PHE A 1088 -19.45 4.49 -15.55
C PHE A 1088 -20.62 5.36 -15.04
N LEU A 1089 -20.36 6.60 -14.62
CA LEU A 1089 -21.37 7.49 -14.01
C LEU A 1089 -22.59 7.69 -14.92
N LYS A 1090 -22.38 7.84 -16.23
CA LYS A 1090 -23.47 7.97 -17.20
C LYS A 1090 -24.36 6.72 -17.23
N ALA A 1091 -23.76 5.52 -17.21
CA ALA A 1091 -24.52 4.27 -17.15
C ALA A 1091 -25.30 4.14 -15.83
N ARG A 1092 -24.73 4.60 -14.71
CA ARG A 1092 -25.40 4.63 -13.42
C ARG A 1092 -26.60 5.60 -13.42
N GLU A 1093 -26.44 6.78 -14.00
CA GLU A 1093 -27.45 7.85 -13.98
C GLU A 1093 -28.55 7.64 -15.03
N GLU A 1094 -28.21 7.18 -16.24
CA GLU A 1094 -29.17 6.99 -17.34
C GLU A 1094 -29.77 5.58 -17.41
N LEU A 1095 -29.06 4.53 -16.95
CA LEU A 1095 -29.51 3.13 -17.01
C LEU A 1095 -29.72 2.48 -15.63
N GLY A 1096 -29.38 3.16 -14.53
CA GLY A 1096 -29.42 2.57 -13.18
C GLY A 1096 -28.31 1.54 -12.91
N TYR A 1097 -27.25 1.50 -13.74
CA TYR A 1097 -26.20 0.49 -13.59
C TYR A 1097 -25.38 0.68 -12.30
N VAL A 1098 -25.41 -0.36 -11.45
CA VAL A 1098 -24.57 -0.51 -10.26
C VAL A 1098 -23.94 -1.92 -10.31
N PRO A 1099 -22.61 -2.06 -10.16
CA PRO A 1099 -21.97 -3.37 -10.05
C PRO A 1099 -22.52 -4.17 -8.87
N MET A 1100 -23.03 -5.38 -9.12
CA MET A 1100 -23.67 -6.24 -8.10
C MET A 1100 -22.67 -7.20 -7.44
N VAL A 1101 -21.66 -7.64 -8.18
CA VAL A 1101 -20.58 -8.51 -7.69
C VAL A 1101 -19.33 -7.67 -7.50
N SER A 1102 -18.69 -7.74 -6.33
CA SER A 1102 -17.46 -7.01 -6.09
C SER A 1102 -16.27 -7.64 -6.82
N PRO A 1103 -15.21 -6.87 -7.15
CA PRO A 1103 -14.02 -7.41 -7.78
C PRO A 1103 -13.36 -8.57 -7.03
N ARG A 1104 -13.48 -8.59 -5.69
CA ARG A 1104 -12.95 -9.65 -4.82
C ARG A 1104 -13.72 -10.97 -4.98
N GLU A 1105 -15.04 -10.91 -5.02
CA GLU A 1105 -15.91 -12.08 -5.20
C GLU A 1105 -15.78 -12.65 -6.61
N GLY A 1106 -15.82 -11.79 -7.63
CA GLY A 1106 -15.64 -12.19 -9.03
C GLY A 1106 -14.28 -12.85 -9.28
N LEU A 1107 -13.21 -12.35 -8.64
CA LEU A 1107 -11.88 -12.95 -8.72
C LEU A 1107 -11.84 -14.33 -8.04
N ALA A 1108 -12.46 -14.47 -6.86
CA ALA A 1108 -12.54 -15.74 -6.14
C ALA A 1108 -13.30 -16.82 -6.94
N ALA A 1109 -14.43 -16.46 -7.57
CA ALA A 1109 -15.19 -17.32 -8.47
C ALA A 1109 -14.34 -17.73 -9.70
N THR A 1110 -13.64 -16.77 -10.31
CA THR A 1110 -12.75 -17.02 -11.45
C THR A 1110 -11.61 -17.98 -11.10
N ILE A 1111 -10.95 -17.79 -9.95
CA ILE A 1111 -9.88 -18.68 -9.46
C ILE A 1111 -10.43 -20.09 -9.21
N SER A 1112 -11.60 -20.20 -8.56
CA SER A 1112 -12.23 -21.50 -8.24
C SER A 1112 -12.56 -22.31 -9.50
N TYR A 1113 -13.10 -21.65 -10.54
CA TYR A 1113 -13.33 -22.25 -11.85
C TYR A 1113 -12.04 -22.79 -12.48
N TRP A 1114 -10.96 -21.99 -12.45
CA TRP A 1114 -9.68 -22.40 -13.01
C TRP A 1114 -8.98 -23.50 -12.19
N GLN A 1115 -9.18 -23.55 -10.88
CA GLN A 1115 -8.70 -24.66 -10.03
C GLN A 1115 -9.43 -25.97 -10.36
N GLU A 1116 -10.75 -25.94 -10.53
CA GLU A 1116 -11.51 -27.11 -10.96
C GLU A 1116 -11.09 -27.59 -12.37
N ARG A 1117 -10.92 -26.65 -13.30
CA ARG A 1117 -10.40 -26.98 -14.64
C ARG A 1117 -8.98 -27.57 -14.57
N LYS A 1118 -8.11 -27.03 -13.72
CA LYS A 1118 -6.76 -27.57 -13.50
C LYS A 1118 -6.78 -29.00 -12.94
N ARG A 1119 -7.73 -29.35 -12.07
CA ARG A 1119 -7.92 -30.74 -11.60
C ARG A 1119 -8.23 -31.72 -12.74
N ARG A 1120 -8.82 -31.25 -13.85
CA ARG A 1120 -9.21 -32.10 -15.00
C ARG A 1120 -8.15 -32.21 -16.10
N GLU A 1121 -7.24 -31.23 -16.19
CA GLU A 1121 -6.17 -31.19 -17.19
C GLU A 1121 -4.88 -31.88 -16.70
N LEU A 1122 -3.98 -32.18 -17.64
CA LEU A 1122 -2.65 -32.75 -17.38
C LEU A 1122 -1.60 -31.62 -17.44
N ASP A 1123 -0.83 -31.44 -16.37
CA ASP A 1123 0.29 -30.48 -16.30
C ASP A 1123 1.59 -31.19 -16.73
N GLY A 1124 2.37 -30.52 -17.58
CA GLY A 1124 3.72 -30.95 -17.97
C GLY A 1124 4.81 -30.05 -17.37
N PRO A 1125 6.09 -30.46 -17.43
CA PRO A 1125 7.21 -29.60 -17.06
C PRO A 1125 7.39 -28.45 -18.07
N THR A 1126 8.20 -27.45 -17.70
CA THR A 1126 8.37 -26.23 -18.52
C THR A 1126 9.06 -26.51 -19.85
N ILE A 1127 8.96 -25.57 -20.79
CA ILE A 1127 9.59 -25.69 -22.11
C ILE A 1127 11.11 -25.83 -22.03
N PHE A 1128 11.74 -25.24 -21.01
CA PHE A 1128 13.18 -25.38 -20.75
C PHE A 1128 13.56 -26.79 -20.28
N THR A 1129 12.70 -27.46 -19.51
CA THR A 1129 12.90 -28.86 -19.15
C THR A 1129 12.69 -29.77 -20.37
N TRP A 1130 11.66 -29.51 -21.19
CA TRP A 1130 11.46 -30.20 -22.47
C TRP A 1130 12.69 -30.08 -23.38
N LEU A 1131 13.17 -28.86 -23.62
CA LEU A 1131 14.36 -28.61 -24.44
C LEU A 1131 15.61 -29.24 -23.82
N GLY A 1132 15.85 -29.06 -22.52
CA GLY A 1132 17.01 -29.62 -21.83
C GLY A 1132 17.07 -31.15 -21.87
N VAL A 1133 15.95 -31.83 -21.61
CA VAL A 1133 15.90 -33.29 -21.63
C VAL A 1133 15.97 -33.83 -23.07
N ILE A 1134 15.22 -33.26 -24.02
CA ILE A 1134 15.25 -33.74 -25.41
C ILE A 1134 16.60 -33.47 -26.07
N ILE A 1135 17.14 -32.25 -25.95
CA ILE A 1135 18.46 -31.92 -26.52
C ILE A 1135 19.55 -32.75 -25.81
N GLY A 1136 19.46 -32.94 -24.49
CA GLY A 1136 20.39 -33.80 -23.76
C GLY A 1136 20.35 -35.27 -24.20
N MET A 1137 19.15 -35.85 -24.35
CA MET A 1137 18.96 -37.23 -24.82
C MET A 1137 19.36 -37.41 -26.29
N LEU A 1138 19.07 -36.43 -27.16
CA LEU A 1138 19.50 -36.46 -28.56
C LEU A 1138 21.03 -36.25 -28.71
N ALA A 1139 21.64 -35.40 -27.88
CA ALA A 1139 23.07 -35.16 -27.91
C ALA A 1139 23.86 -36.36 -27.36
N THR A 1140 23.40 -36.97 -26.26
CA THR A 1140 23.98 -38.21 -25.72
C THR A 1140 23.78 -39.39 -26.68
N PHE A 1141 22.61 -39.55 -27.29
CA PHE A 1141 22.38 -40.52 -28.37
C PHE A 1141 23.35 -40.31 -29.54
N SER A 1142 23.49 -39.07 -29.99
CA SER A 1142 24.39 -38.71 -31.10
C SER A 1142 25.84 -39.03 -30.78
N ALA A 1143 26.31 -38.68 -29.57
CA ALA A 1143 27.67 -39.01 -29.11
C ALA A 1143 27.88 -40.52 -28.86
N ALA A 1144 26.83 -41.27 -28.51
CA ALA A 1144 26.91 -42.70 -28.26
C ALA A 1144 26.91 -43.54 -29.55
N CYS A 1145 26.08 -43.16 -30.53
CA CYS A 1145 25.65 -44.04 -31.63
C CYS A 1145 25.97 -43.54 -33.04
N LEU A 1146 26.22 -42.24 -33.26
CA LEU A 1146 26.46 -41.69 -34.60
C LEU A 1146 27.96 -41.49 -34.89
N PRO A 1147 28.42 -41.60 -36.16
CA PRO A 1147 29.80 -41.32 -36.53
C PRO A 1147 30.11 -39.81 -36.41
N PRO A 1148 31.31 -39.42 -35.95
CA PRO A 1148 31.67 -38.02 -35.68
C PRO A 1148 31.99 -37.23 -36.95
N VAL A 1149 30.98 -36.93 -37.75
CA VAL A 1149 31.08 -36.16 -39.00
C VAL A 1149 30.53 -34.74 -38.81
N GLY A 1150 31.29 -33.73 -39.24
CA GLY A 1150 30.88 -32.33 -39.16
C GLY A 1150 30.58 -31.87 -37.71
N PRO A 1151 29.45 -31.18 -37.45
CA PRO A 1151 29.15 -30.61 -36.12
C PRO A 1151 28.96 -31.68 -35.03
N LEU A 1152 28.68 -32.94 -35.38
CA LEU A 1152 28.55 -34.03 -34.41
C LEU A 1152 29.88 -34.35 -33.69
N ARG A 1153 31.01 -34.03 -34.31
CA ARG A 1153 32.33 -34.20 -33.69
C ARG A 1153 32.49 -33.34 -32.44
N TRP A 1154 32.05 -32.07 -32.50
CA TRP A 1154 32.08 -31.16 -31.35
C TRP A 1154 31.19 -31.64 -30.20
N VAL A 1155 30.02 -32.21 -30.51
CA VAL A 1155 29.13 -32.82 -29.51
C VAL A 1155 29.83 -34.00 -28.83
N LEU A 1156 30.50 -34.88 -29.59
CA LEU A 1156 31.27 -36.00 -29.05
C LEU A 1156 32.44 -35.53 -28.17
N ASP A 1157 33.20 -34.52 -28.61
CA ASP A 1157 34.35 -33.98 -27.86
C ASP A 1157 33.93 -33.41 -26.50
N VAL A 1158 32.80 -32.69 -26.43
CA VAL A 1158 32.22 -32.21 -25.17
C VAL A 1158 31.79 -33.35 -24.25
N HIS A 1159 31.18 -34.41 -24.79
CA HIS A 1159 30.80 -35.58 -23.98
C HIS A 1159 32.03 -36.38 -23.52
N LEU A 1160 33.09 -36.47 -24.32
CA LEU A 1160 34.35 -37.10 -23.92
C LEU A 1160 35.12 -36.30 -22.88
N PHE A 1161 35.05 -34.97 -22.90
CA PHE A 1161 35.60 -34.14 -21.82
C PHE A 1161 34.95 -34.47 -20.45
N VAL A 1162 33.64 -34.69 -20.43
CA VAL A 1162 32.87 -35.02 -19.22
C VAL A 1162 33.04 -36.49 -18.82
N PHE A 1163 32.74 -37.43 -19.72
CA PHE A 1163 32.63 -38.87 -19.42
C PHE A 1163 33.91 -39.68 -19.71
N ARG A 1164 34.95 -39.05 -20.28
CA ARG A 1164 36.30 -39.59 -20.56
C ARG A 1164 36.38 -40.81 -21.50
N SER A 1165 35.27 -41.48 -21.83
CA SER A 1165 35.24 -42.66 -22.69
C SER A 1165 33.90 -42.84 -23.43
N VAL A 1166 33.97 -43.26 -24.70
CA VAL A 1166 32.77 -43.58 -25.52
C VAL A 1166 31.97 -44.74 -24.91
N LEU A 1167 32.65 -45.72 -24.28
CA LEU A 1167 31.98 -46.83 -23.61
C LEU A 1167 31.12 -46.34 -22.44
N VAL A 1168 31.63 -45.39 -21.65
CA VAL A 1168 30.89 -44.76 -20.55
C VAL A 1168 29.69 -43.98 -21.08
N ILE A 1169 29.85 -43.21 -22.17
CA ILE A 1169 28.74 -42.47 -22.81
C ILE A 1169 27.62 -43.43 -23.25
N ARG A 1170 27.97 -44.57 -23.86
CA ARG A 1170 26.99 -45.61 -24.28
C ARG A 1170 26.26 -46.24 -23.09
N LEU A 1171 26.98 -46.58 -22.02
CA LEU A 1171 26.39 -47.15 -20.80
C LEU A 1171 25.47 -46.14 -20.10
N VAL A 1172 25.87 -44.87 -20.02
CA VAL A 1172 25.05 -43.77 -19.46
C VAL A 1172 23.77 -43.56 -20.29
N PHE A 1173 23.85 -43.56 -21.62
CA PHE A 1173 22.67 -43.44 -22.48
C PHE A 1173 21.71 -44.63 -22.30
N ALA A 1174 22.22 -45.86 -22.31
CA ALA A 1174 21.39 -47.06 -22.10
C ALA A 1174 20.71 -47.06 -20.71
N ALA A 1175 21.45 -46.66 -19.66
CA ALA A 1175 20.90 -46.52 -18.31
C ALA A 1175 19.83 -45.43 -18.21
N ALA A 1176 20.02 -44.29 -18.90
CA ALA A 1176 19.02 -43.20 -18.94
C ALA A 1176 17.72 -43.62 -19.64
N VAL A 1177 17.81 -44.32 -20.77
CA VAL A 1177 16.62 -44.87 -21.47
C VAL A 1177 15.89 -45.91 -20.61
N ALA A 1178 16.63 -46.80 -19.93
CA ALA A 1178 16.05 -47.78 -19.03
C ALA A 1178 15.35 -47.12 -17.82
N ALA A 1179 15.95 -46.08 -17.24
CA ALA A 1179 15.34 -45.29 -16.16
C ALA A 1179 14.05 -44.61 -16.63
N HIS A 1180 14.08 -43.89 -17.75
CA HIS A 1180 12.89 -43.24 -18.33
C HIS A 1180 11.75 -44.23 -18.61
N PHE A 1181 12.07 -45.44 -19.11
CA PHE A 1181 11.07 -46.49 -19.34
C PHE A 1181 10.48 -47.03 -18.03
N GLY A 1182 11.32 -47.30 -17.03
CA GLY A 1182 10.86 -47.74 -15.69
C GLY A 1182 9.97 -46.69 -15.01
N GLU A 1183 10.37 -45.42 -15.07
CA GLU A 1183 9.57 -44.29 -14.58
C GLU A 1183 8.24 -44.13 -15.33
N ALA A 1184 8.23 -44.34 -16.65
CA ALA A 1184 7.01 -44.29 -17.46
C ALA A 1184 6.03 -45.41 -17.11
N VAL A 1185 6.51 -46.65 -16.94
CA VAL A 1185 5.70 -47.80 -16.51
C VAL A 1185 5.13 -47.55 -15.11
N TYR A 1186 5.94 -47.05 -14.18
CA TYR A 1186 5.48 -46.68 -12.84
C TYR A 1186 4.43 -45.55 -12.90
N ALA A 1187 4.66 -44.52 -13.71
CA ALA A 1187 3.70 -43.43 -13.93
C ALA A 1187 2.37 -43.94 -14.50
N TRP A 1188 2.38 -44.90 -15.41
CA TRP A 1188 1.15 -45.49 -15.97
C TRP A 1188 0.32 -46.22 -14.92
N PHE A 1189 0.95 -47.03 -14.06
CA PHE A 1189 0.26 -47.72 -12.97
C PHE A 1189 -0.26 -46.76 -11.89
N LEU A 1190 0.49 -45.71 -11.57
CA LEU A 1190 0.06 -44.68 -10.63
C LEU A 1190 -1.09 -43.84 -11.21
N ALA A 1191 -0.99 -43.44 -12.48
CA ALA A 1191 -2.02 -42.67 -13.16
C ALA A 1191 -3.33 -43.46 -13.32
N LYS A 1192 -3.29 -44.78 -13.53
CA LYS A 1192 -4.52 -45.61 -13.50
C LYS A 1192 -5.29 -45.54 -12.17
N LYS A 1193 -4.64 -45.18 -11.06
CA LYS A 1193 -5.29 -44.98 -9.75
C LYS A 1193 -5.75 -43.54 -9.51
N VAL A 1194 -4.99 -42.55 -9.97
CA VAL A 1194 -5.15 -41.13 -9.58
C VAL A 1194 -5.71 -40.24 -10.71
N ASP A 1195 -5.46 -40.61 -11.97
CA ASP A 1195 -5.91 -39.90 -13.17
C ASP A 1195 -6.15 -40.89 -14.34
N PRO A 1196 -7.15 -41.79 -14.21
CA PRO A 1196 -7.35 -42.87 -15.17
C PRO A 1196 -7.68 -42.38 -16.59
N ARG A 1197 -8.23 -41.16 -16.72
CA ARG A 1197 -8.57 -40.55 -18.01
C ARG A 1197 -7.33 -40.19 -18.83
N ASN A 1198 -6.22 -39.82 -18.18
CA ASN A 1198 -4.99 -39.41 -18.85
C ASN A 1198 -3.82 -40.41 -18.67
N ALA A 1199 -4.08 -41.64 -18.22
CA ALA A 1199 -3.02 -42.59 -17.87
C ALA A 1199 -2.04 -42.90 -19.01
N SER A 1200 -2.52 -42.97 -20.26
CA SER A 1200 -1.66 -43.11 -21.46
C SER A 1200 -0.82 -41.86 -21.74
N GLY A 1201 -1.35 -40.66 -21.48
CA GLY A 1201 -0.62 -39.41 -21.58
C GLY A 1201 0.52 -39.33 -20.57
N TRP A 1202 0.26 -39.71 -19.32
CA TRP A 1202 1.27 -39.78 -18.25
C TRP A 1202 2.40 -40.77 -18.58
N PHE A 1203 2.11 -41.90 -19.24
CA PHE A 1203 3.14 -42.82 -19.73
C PHE A 1203 4.08 -42.12 -20.74
N TRP A 1204 3.53 -41.63 -21.86
CA TRP A 1204 4.35 -41.07 -22.94
C TRP A 1204 5.09 -39.79 -22.54
N GLN A 1205 4.46 -38.92 -21.74
CA GLN A 1205 5.13 -37.73 -21.21
C GLN A 1205 6.29 -38.11 -20.27
N THR A 1206 6.12 -39.15 -19.45
CA THR A 1206 7.19 -39.59 -18.53
C THR A 1206 8.27 -40.39 -19.24
N PHE A 1207 7.96 -41.10 -20.33
CA PHE A 1207 8.99 -41.70 -21.18
C PHE A 1207 9.88 -40.63 -21.83
N ALA A 1208 9.30 -39.53 -22.31
CA ALA A 1208 10.04 -38.43 -22.91
C ALA A 1208 10.85 -37.59 -21.90
N LEU A 1209 10.36 -37.44 -20.65
CA LEU A 1209 10.87 -36.43 -19.70
C LEU A 1209 11.37 -37.01 -18.37
N GLY A 1210 11.27 -38.32 -18.17
CA GLY A 1210 11.65 -39.02 -16.95
C GLY A 1210 11.02 -38.43 -15.69
N PHE A 1211 11.82 -38.43 -14.62
CA PHE A 1211 11.51 -37.90 -13.29
C PHE A 1211 10.79 -36.54 -13.31
N PHE A 1212 11.13 -35.65 -14.25
CA PHE A 1212 10.53 -34.31 -14.32
C PHE A 1212 9.02 -34.33 -14.59
N SER A 1213 8.53 -35.32 -15.34
CA SER A 1213 7.09 -35.56 -15.53
C SER A 1213 6.51 -36.32 -14.33
N LEU A 1214 7.18 -37.40 -13.90
CA LEU A 1214 6.73 -38.24 -12.78
C LEU A 1214 6.50 -37.44 -11.49
N ARG A 1215 7.32 -36.41 -11.23
CA ARG A 1215 7.17 -35.49 -10.09
C ARG A 1215 5.79 -34.81 -10.03
N TYR A 1216 5.19 -34.46 -11.16
CA TYR A 1216 3.86 -33.82 -11.19
C TYR A 1216 2.76 -34.83 -10.84
N LEU A 1217 2.85 -36.05 -11.39
CA LEU A 1217 1.92 -37.13 -11.04
C LEU A 1217 2.04 -37.55 -9.57
N LEU A 1218 3.26 -37.62 -9.03
CA LEU A 1218 3.51 -37.86 -7.60
C LEU A 1218 2.93 -36.75 -6.71
N LYS A 1219 3.00 -35.48 -7.14
CA LYS A 1219 2.35 -34.37 -6.42
C LYS A 1219 0.81 -34.51 -6.45
N ARG A 1220 0.26 -34.90 -7.60
CA ARG A 1220 -1.18 -35.16 -7.79
C ARG A 1220 -1.69 -36.39 -7.04
N ALA A 1221 -0.81 -37.33 -6.70
CA ALA A 1221 -1.15 -38.50 -5.89
C ALA A 1221 -1.13 -38.24 -4.36
N ARG A 1222 -0.73 -37.04 -3.93
CA ARG A 1222 -0.58 -36.65 -2.51
C ARG A 1222 -1.64 -35.65 -2.01
N GLY A 1223 -2.51 -35.15 -2.89
CA GLY A 1223 -3.59 -34.21 -2.57
C GLY A 1223 -4.83 -34.55 -3.37
#